data_AF-A0A8C6VPQ7-F1
#
_entry.id   AF-A0A8C6VPQ7-F1
#
_cell.length_a   1.000
_cell.length_b   1.000
_cell.length_c   1.000
_cell.angle_alpha   90.00
_cell.angle_beta   90.00
_cell.angle_gamma   90.00
#
_symmetry.space_group_name_H-M   'P 1'
#
loop_
_entity.id
_entity.type
_entity.pdbx_description
1 polymer ?
#
loop_
_entity_poly.entity_id
_entity_poly.type
_entity_poly.pdbx_seq_one_letter_code
_entity_poly.pdbx_strand_id
1 'polypeptide(L)'
;YLVSFKKTSPKNVLLTPMGTALAAPSGDNKLVRTSRVRRQTPGGNQPPAASSVNQTLREQPLVFNHVYNINVPLESLCSVDLDTSAGPVEPTEYTEQTMDAESQVTFTHRINIPKAACGGCPALNTIQQLATRVEILEREVSLLRAQCGSGCCGESSGMGRLDFVPGCSGHGSFSFDLCGCVCEDGWTGKNCSETRCPSDCSGQGVCIEGECVCDRDFGGDNCSEPRCPSDCSGRGLCIDGECVCEESFTGEDCMVGRCLNDCSDQGLCINGTCQCRPGYVGEDCSLVYCANNCSKKGVCKEGFCVCQDGFAGDDCNSVAPAMNLNTRGVTDCTIDLEWEGSVVVTDFLLTYGPTFLRSLSGVQYEIRLPANTTSWTIIGLEAGLEYNINVFAVINNTISIPASITVWTYLSNPDGLIFKSITETSVEVQWKPFYYSFDGWEISFIPKDNDGGMTAQLPSTITSFVQTGLRPGEEYTVNLLALRDQGRSQPVTASFTTLIDGPTQLIIRDVSDTVAFVEWTPPKAKIDQIVLRYGLVGGEGPRTTFRLQPTLTQYSLQVLRPGSRYEVSVSGVRKGNESGSITTEFTTEIDAPKNLRLVSKTSTTLELEWDNSEAERLMSVSFMPGQRNLLPGTEYGIGISAMKGSNQSTPATMNARTGLDVPMDLTVTASTDNTITLVWGVVRGPIDHYKVTYTSSSGVTEMTVPKDLTTTTLTDLEPGAEYTITVAARRGRQQSSSATIDAFTGIRPVSHLYVSEVTSDSVLVAWTSPAPPADLFILSYSSADGTDTSKVTLDGSKMSSLVQGLLPSTHYTVSLITIQGDVTSEPITTSLTTDMDPPKELTVSDVTEDAVTISWIKPLAPFEYYKLSYQSARVDSEMIDSDVTNYTLSSLFPATEYEISINSVRESQESTVVSTSVFTAMDMPAELTALNITPQGALLRWNPPLSIVDNYVLTITHNQLTADTFLVEGNKQEHQLSNLKPSTSYSVALYATKGPLTSGTVITNLQTPMDAPVNLTASEVNHRSALISWQPPVAEIDNYMLTYKTPDGSRKELILDAEDTWIRLEGLAEITEYTVKLQAARGLDTSAVVSTTFTTGLRFTIALIGTGKLHHKEELSSHLVDLFQFNFIYIAPNHNKSHLKALHKINIPIQVSSLMSVTIQQSSY
;
A
#
# COMPACT_ATOMS: atom_id res chain seq x y z
N TYR A 1 -19.82 -58.78 -1.82
CA TYR A 1 -19.48 -58.70 -0.38
C TYR A 1 -19.65 -57.22 0.01
N LEU A 2 -20.68 -56.81 0.79
CA LEU A 2 -20.95 -57.06 2.23
C LEU A 2 -19.91 -56.33 3.12
N VAL A 3 -20.19 -55.60 4.23
CA VAL A 3 -21.42 -55.18 4.99
C VAL A 3 -20.99 -54.14 6.08
N SER A 4 -21.78 -53.25 6.72
CA SER A 4 -22.93 -52.38 6.35
C SER A 4 -23.31 -51.40 7.53
N PHE A 5 -24.23 -50.45 7.28
CA PHE A 5 -25.13 -49.74 8.24
C PHE A 5 -24.67 -48.74 9.36
N LYS A 6 -25.18 -47.49 9.21
CA LYS A 6 -26.00 -46.66 10.17
C LYS A 6 -25.45 -46.01 11.48
N LYS A 7 -25.62 -44.67 11.49
CA LYS A 7 -26.35 -43.79 12.48
C LYS A 7 -25.80 -43.48 13.90
N THR A 8 -25.78 -42.17 14.20
CA THR A 8 -26.05 -41.44 15.48
C THR A 8 -25.14 -41.59 16.72
N SER A 9 -24.49 -40.46 17.08
CA SER A 9 -24.35 -39.81 18.43
C SER A 9 -24.51 -40.64 19.72
N PRO A 10 -23.66 -40.42 20.76
CA PRO A 10 -24.06 -39.47 21.81
C PRO A 10 -22.96 -38.71 22.61
N LYS A 11 -23.45 -37.70 23.35
CA LYS A 11 -23.00 -37.05 24.62
C LYS A 11 -21.83 -37.63 25.45
N ASN A 12 -20.86 -36.74 25.77
CA ASN A 12 -20.59 -36.12 27.11
C ASN A 12 -20.01 -36.96 28.32
N VAL A 13 -19.37 -36.23 29.27
CA VAL A 13 -19.39 -36.42 30.77
C VAL A 13 -18.37 -37.35 31.53
N LEU A 14 -17.53 -36.70 32.40
CA LEU A 14 -17.05 -37.08 33.78
C LEU A 14 -16.10 -38.31 34.00
N LEU A 15 -15.39 -38.58 35.13
CA LEU A 15 -15.01 -37.98 36.46
C LEU A 15 -13.47 -38.29 36.68
N THR A 16 -12.64 -37.77 37.61
CA THR A 16 -12.58 -37.69 39.12
C THR A 16 -12.81 -39.05 39.85
N PRO A 17 -12.43 -39.32 41.14
CA PRO A 17 -12.48 -38.45 42.34
C PRO A 17 -11.38 -38.66 43.45
N MET A 18 -11.67 -38.15 44.67
CA MET A 18 -11.03 -38.34 46.01
C MET A 18 -9.74 -37.56 46.31
N GLY A 19 -9.58 -36.92 47.48
CA GLY A 19 -10.51 -36.68 48.61
C GLY A 19 -9.95 -35.60 49.59
N THR A 20 -10.75 -34.65 50.11
CA THR A 20 -11.49 -34.69 51.41
C THR A 20 -10.62 -34.88 52.66
N ALA A 21 -10.72 -34.11 53.75
CA ALA A 21 -11.50 -32.90 54.13
C ALA A 21 -10.84 -32.31 55.43
N LEU A 22 -11.42 -31.55 56.38
CA LEU A 22 -12.79 -31.09 56.70
C LEU A 22 -12.72 -29.93 57.74
N ALA A 23 -13.36 -28.76 57.50
CA ALA A 23 -13.74 -27.79 58.54
C ALA A 23 -14.92 -26.90 58.09
N ALA A 24 -15.80 -26.52 59.02
CA ALA A 24 -17.06 -25.77 58.84
C ALA A 24 -17.52 -25.22 60.24
N PRO A 25 -18.70 -24.57 60.47
CA PRO A 25 -19.80 -24.23 59.55
C PRO A 25 -20.48 -22.84 59.75
N SER A 26 -21.48 -22.54 58.90
CA SER A 26 -22.67 -21.69 59.16
C SER A 26 -22.55 -20.18 59.43
N GLY A 27 -23.55 -19.42 58.97
CA GLY A 27 -23.78 -18.00 59.29
C GLY A 27 -24.89 -17.43 58.40
N ASP A 28 -25.88 -16.73 58.97
CA ASP A 28 -27.15 -16.37 58.30
C ASP A 28 -27.31 -14.85 58.02
N ASN A 29 -28.28 -14.53 57.17
CA ASN A 29 -28.93 -13.22 56.88
C ASN A 29 -28.67 -12.02 57.86
N LYS A 30 -28.64 -10.73 57.44
CA LYS A 30 -29.75 -9.96 56.79
C LYS A 30 -29.40 -8.43 56.63
N LEU A 31 -30.22 -7.65 55.88
CA LEU A 31 -30.44 -6.16 55.98
C LEU A 31 -29.31 -5.18 55.49
N VAL A 32 -29.52 -3.95 54.94
CA VAL A 32 -30.71 -3.22 54.40
C VAL A 32 -30.33 -1.99 53.48
N ARG A 33 -31.26 -1.57 52.56
CA ARG A 33 -31.67 -0.22 52.01
C ARG A 33 -30.76 1.05 51.98
N THR A 34 -30.94 2.13 51.16
CA THR A 34 -31.56 2.46 49.82
C THR A 34 -31.33 3.97 49.42
N SER A 35 -31.34 4.31 48.11
CA SER A 35 -31.87 5.55 47.42
C SER A 35 -31.30 6.99 47.66
N ARG A 36 -31.54 8.10 46.88
CA ARG A 36 -32.16 8.49 45.54
C ARG A 36 -31.62 9.91 45.02
N VAL A 37 -32.12 10.56 43.92
CA VAL A 37 -31.45 11.66 43.07
C VAL A 37 -32.38 12.87 42.60
N ARG A 38 -32.23 13.48 41.39
CA ARG A 38 -33.06 14.41 40.51
C ARG A 38 -33.65 15.77 41.02
N ARG A 39 -33.97 16.68 40.07
CA ARG A 39 -34.98 17.77 40.10
C ARG A 39 -35.52 18.04 38.66
N GLN A 40 -36.68 18.70 38.49
CA GLN A 40 -37.32 19.10 37.22
C GLN A 40 -37.85 20.55 37.29
N THR A 41 -38.10 21.17 36.13
CA THR A 41 -38.98 22.35 35.91
C THR A 41 -40.12 21.94 34.96
N PRO A 42 -41.33 22.54 35.01
CA PRO A 42 -42.07 22.88 33.76
C PRO A 42 -43.16 24.00 33.80
N GLY A 43 -43.25 24.85 32.76
CA GLY A 43 -44.37 25.79 32.51
C GLY A 43 -44.01 27.01 31.62
N GLY A 44 -44.99 27.76 31.07
CA GLY A 44 -44.71 29.00 30.31
C GLY A 44 -45.92 29.71 29.64
N ASN A 45 -45.62 30.80 28.91
CA ASN A 45 -46.46 31.63 27.99
C ASN A 45 -47.54 32.63 28.50
N GLN A 46 -47.26 33.92 28.26
CA GLN A 46 -48.17 35.00 27.79
C GLN A 46 -49.26 35.61 28.74
N PRO A 47 -49.87 36.78 28.40
CA PRO A 47 -50.20 37.83 29.39
C PRO A 47 -51.71 37.99 29.72
N PRO A 48 -52.06 38.84 30.72
CA PRO A 48 -52.48 40.21 30.36
C PRO A 48 -51.98 41.29 31.34
N ALA A 49 -52.31 42.55 31.06
CA ALA A 49 -51.96 43.70 31.89
C ALA A 49 -53.03 44.02 32.96
N ALA A 50 -52.58 44.67 34.04
CA ALA A 50 -53.30 45.77 34.66
C ALA A 50 -52.33 46.96 34.80
N SER A 51 -52.84 48.18 34.72
CA SER A 51 -52.09 49.41 34.99
C SER A 51 -51.77 49.55 36.49
N SER A 52 -50.62 50.08 36.93
CA SER A 52 -49.38 50.49 36.24
C SER A 52 -48.36 51.00 37.28
N VAL A 53 -47.03 50.83 37.06
CA VAL A 53 -45.90 51.34 37.90
C VAL A 53 -45.81 50.69 39.30
N ASN A 54 -44.67 50.18 39.81
CA ASN A 54 -43.34 49.83 39.28
C ASN A 54 -42.89 48.52 40.03
N GLN A 55 -41.84 47.75 39.70
CA GLN A 55 -40.54 47.96 39.01
C GLN A 55 -39.43 48.61 39.85
N THR A 56 -39.06 47.87 40.91
CA THR A 56 -37.72 47.81 41.52
C THR A 56 -36.75 46.91 40.70
N LEU A 57 -35.50 46.77 41.16
CA LEU A 57 -34.40 46.14 40.40
C LEU A 57 -34.66 44.68 39.99
N ARG A 58 -34.12 44.28 38.83
CA ARG A 58 -34.17 42.90 38.32
C ARG A 58 -32.96 42.61 37.43
N GLU A 59 -32.15 41.62 37.80
CA GLU A 59 -31.09 41.06 36.95
C GLU A 59 -31.67 40.01 35.99
N GLN A 60 -31.01 39.78 34.84
CA GLN A 60 -31.33 38.71 33.89
C GLN A 60 -30.19 37.67 33.85
N PRO A 61 -30.43 36.42 34.28
CA PRO A 61 -29.47 35.32 34.18
C PRO A 61 -29.37 34.72 32.78
N LEU A 62 -28.28 33.96 32.55
CA LEU A 62 -27.99 33.26 31.29
C LEU A 62 -28.70 31.90 31.20
N VAL A 63 -28.92 31.44 29.96
CA VAL A 63 -29.49 30.12 29.62
C VAL A 63 -28.37 29.17 29.20
N PHE A 64 -28.39 27.93 29.72
CA PHE A 64 -27.40 26.89 29.41
C PHE A 64 -28.07 25.60 28.89
N ASN A 65 -27.54 25.02 27.81
CA ASN A 65 -28.02 23.76 27.23
C ASN A 65 -26.89 22.71 27.19
N HIS A 66 -27.22 21.44 27.43
CA HIS A 66 -26.29 20.30 27.38
C HIS A 66 -26.92 19.10 26.64
N VAL A 67 -26.09 18.32 25.95
CA VAL A 67 -26.50 17.16 25.13
C VAL A 67 -25.56 15.98 25.41
N TYR A 68 -26.10 14.76 25.55
CA TYR A 68 -25.33 13.53 25.80
C TYR A 68 -25.65 12.44 24.77
N ASN A 69 -24.65 11.79 24.18
CA ASN A 69 -24.88 10.81 23.11
C ASN A 69 -24.04 9.54 23.36
N ILE A 70 -24.66 8.37 23.51
CA ILE A 70 -24.02 7.12 23.95
C ILE A 70 -24.64 5.90 23.22
N ASN A 71 -23.80 4.92 22.91
CA ASN A 71 -24.15 3.61 22.33
C ASN A 71 -23.57 2.46 23.19
N VAL A 72 -24.18 1.27 23.13
CA VAL A 72 -23.77 0.06 23.88
C VAL A 72 -23.71 -1.13 22.90
N PRO A 73 -22.67 -2.00 22.93
CA PRO A 73 -22.50 -3.10 21.98
C PRO A 73 -23.02 -4.47 22.49
N LEU A 74 -23.44 -5.34 21.57
CA LEU A 74 -22.98 -6.75 21.43
C LEU A 74 -23.67 -7.47 20.25
N GLU A 75 -23.08 -8.57 19.78
CA GLU A 75 -23.49 -9.30 18.57
C GLU A 75 -24.57 -10.38 18.82
N SER A 76 -25.52 -10.53 17.89
CA SER A 76 -26.11 -11.83 17.51
C SER A 76 -26.90 -11.70 16.19
N LEU A 77 -26.93 -12.77 15.38
CA LEU A 77 -27.27 -12.75 13.94
C LEU A 77 -28.70 -13.23 13.64
N CYS A 78 -29.33 -12.72 12.56
CA CYS A 78 -29.86 -13.52 11.42
C CYS A 78 -30.62 -12.68 10.35
N SER A 79 -30.69 -13.22 9.13
CA SER A 79 -31.48 -12.78 7.95
C SER A 79 -32.96 -13.24 8.03
N VAL A 80 -33.93 -12.90 7.16
CA VAL A 80 -34.03 -12.90 5.66
C VAL A 80 -35.12 -11.90 5.16
N ASP A 81 -35.14 -11.66 3.84
CA ASP A 81 -35.92 -10.73 3.01
C ASP A 81 -37.48 -10.67 3.07
N LEU A 82 -38.01 -9.50 2.65
CA LEU A 82 -39.20 -9.20 1.80
C LEU A 82 -40.54 -9.95 2.05
N ASP A 83 -41.71 -9.31 2.21
CA ASP A 83 -42.09 -7.87 2.23
C ASP A 83 -43.43 -7.74 3.07
N THR A 84 -44.49 -6.92 2.89
CA THR A 84 -44.96 -5.98 1.84
C THR A 84 -45.81 -4.82 2.41
N SER A 85 -45.49 -3.59 1.97
CA SER A 85 -46.33 -2.37 1.91
C SER A 85 -47.44 -2.10 2.96
N ALA A 86 -47.23 -1.10 3.85
CA ALA A 86 -48.25 -0.06 4.19
C ALA A 86 -47.73 1.03 5.18
N GLY A 87 -47.72 2.30 4.74
CA GLY A 87 -47.77 3.48 5.64
C GLY A 87 -46.44 4.02 6.21
N PRO A 88 -46.31 5.34 6.47
CA PRO A 88 -45.07 5.98 6.95
C PRO A 88 -45.06 6.26 8.46
N VAL A 89 -43.87 6.20 9.10
CA VAL A 89 -43.60 6.77 10.44
C VAL A 89 -42.15 7.27 10.50
N GLU A 90 -41.94 8.45 11.08
CA GLU A 90 -40.65 9.13 11.22
C GLU A 90 -39.92 8.75 12.54
N PRO A 91 -38.59 8.98 12.65
CA PRO A 91 -37.91 9.00 13.94
C PRO A 91 -38.31 10.25 14.73
N THR A 92 -39.13 10.09 15.77
CA THR A 92 -39.72 11.21 16.52
C THR A 92 -38.71 11.93 17.41
N GLU A 93 -38.49 13.23 17.19
CA GLU A 93 -37.89 14.09 18.23
C GLU A 93 -38.79 14.20 19.45
N TYR A 94 -38.16 14.18 20.64
CA TYR A 94 -38.77 14.68 21.87
C TYR A 94 -37.93 15.83 22.42
N THR A 95 -38.51 17.02 22.41
CA THR A 95 -38.00 18.22 23.07
C THR A 95 -39.14 18.85 23.87
N GLU A 96 -38.91 19.11 25.15
CA GLU A 96 -39.90 19.72 26.04
C GLU A 96 -39.21 20.88 26.78
N GLN A 97 -39.90 22.02 26.88
CA GLN A 97 -39.34 23.28 27.41
C GLN A 97 -40.08 23.72 28.68
N THR A 98 -39.30 24.17 29.66
CA THR A 98 -39.71 24.03 31.06
C THR A 98 -39.20 25.18 31.94
N MET A 99 -40.00 26.24 32.11
CA MET A 99 -39.70 27.38 32.98
C MET A 99 -40.36 27.24 34.36
N ASP A 100 -39.99 28.10 35.31
CA ASP A 100 -40.76 28.39 36.53
C ASP A 100 -40.64 29.91 36.84
N ALA A 101 -41.59 30.49 37.57
CA ALA A 101 -41.88 31.93 37.51
C ALA A 101 -40.88 32.84 38.26
N GLU A 102 -40.12 32.30 39.21
CA GLU A 102 -39.31 33.08 40.16
C GLU A 102 -37.79 32.95 39.98
N SER A 103 -37.31 32.15 39.01
CA SER A 103 -35.88 32.15 38.62
C SER A 103 -35.71 32.00 37.12
N GLN A 104 -35.00 32.94 36.49
CA GLN A 104 -34.92 33.08 35.03
C GLN A 104 -33.80 32.22 34.41
N VAL A 105 -33.94 30.89 34.47
CA VAL A 105 -33.07 29.94 33.74
C VAL A 105 -33.93 28.88 33.06
N THR A 106 -33.60 28.54 31.81
CA THR A 106 -34.30 27.52 31.00
C THR A 106 -33.34 26.39 30.63
N PHE A 107 -33.80 25.15 30.63
CA PHE A 107 -33.00 23.98 30.23
C PHE A 107 -33.70 23.19 29.12
N THR A 108 -32.97 22.77 28.09
CA THR A 108 -33.50 21.99 26.96
C THR A 108 -32.71 20.69 26.79
N HIS A 109 -33.40 19.56 26.61
CA HIS A 109 -32.78 18.22 26.49
C HIS A 109 -32.97 17.63 25.06
N ARG A 110 -31.86 17.21 24.41
CA ARG A 110 -31.77 16.58 23.06
C ARG A 110 -30.62 15.54 23.01
N ILE A 111 -30.73 14.47 22.18
CA ILE A 111 -30.15 13.12 22.45
C ILE A 111 -30.31 12.21 21.11
N ASN A 112 -29.84 10.95 20.82
CA ASN A 112 -30.28 10.07 19.62
C ASN A 112 -30.39 8.45 19.60
N ILE A 113 -31.55 7.75 19.80
CA ILE A 113 -31.79 6.25 19.94
C ILE A 113 -32.06 5.56 18.58
N PRO A 114 -31.41 4.41 18.29
CA PRO A 114 -31.87 3.39 17.33
C PRO A 114 -32.63 2.21 18.00
N LYS A 115 -33.67 1.66 17.33
CA LYS A 115 -34.36 0.42 17.76
C LYS A 115 -33.77 -0.83 17.08
N ALA A 116 -33.75 -1.95 17.82
CA ALA A 116 -33.61 -3.29 17.25
C ALA A 116 -34.95 -3.82 16.67
N ALA A 117 -34.88 -4.97 15.98
CA ALA A 117 -35.96 -5.50 15.14
C ALA A 117 -37.11 -6.20 15.92
N CYS A 118 -38.08 -6.72 15.13
CA CYS A 118 -39.33 -7.40 15.51
C CYS A 118 -40.43 -6.50 16.12
N GLY A 119 -41.56 -6.42 15.40
CA GLY A 119 -42.75 -5.66 15.82
C GLY A 119 -43.70 -6.47 16.71
N GLY A 120 -44.55 -5.77 17.46
CA GLY A 120 -45.53 -6.37 18.38
C GLY A 120 -45.76 -5.58 19.67
N CYS A 121 -46.14 -4.30 19.55
CA CYS A 121 -46.57 -3.51 20.72
C CYS A 121 -47.92 -4.05 21.25
N PRO A 122 -48.19 -3.95 22.57
CA PRO A 122 -48.72 -2.67 23.07
C PRO A 122 -48.14 -2.15 24.41
N ALA A 123 -47.88 -0.84 24.40
CA ALA A 123 -48.19 0.13 25.46
C ALA A 123 -47.48 0.15 26.85
N LEU A 124 -46.93 1.35 27.13
CA LEU A 124 -46.89 2.07 28.41
C LEU A 124 -45.93 1.64 29.54
N ASN A 125 -46.03 0.41 30.07
CA ASN A 125 -45.70 0.21 31.50
C ASN A 125 -44.22 0.30 31.92
N THR A 126 -43.24 0.22 31.01
CA THR A 126 -41.79 0.23 31.37
C THR A 126 -41.11 1.60 31.28
N ILE A 127 -41.48 2.45 30.31
CA ILE A 127 -41.01 3.84 30.27
C ILE A 127 -41.55 4.61 31.48
N GLN A 128 -42.80 4.36 31.87
CA GLN A 128 -43.43 4.96 33.05
C GLN A 128 -42.75 4.52 34.37
N GLN A 129 -42.16 3.31 34.43
CA GLN A 129 -41.37 2.84 35.57
C GLN A 129 -39.96 3.47 35.64
N LEU A 130 -39.35 3.84 34.51
CA LEU A 130 -38.09 4.60 34.50
C LEU A 130 -38.34 6.07 34.82
N ALA A 131 -39.37 6.68 34.23
CA ALA A 131 -39.82 8.03 34.57
C ALA A 131 -40.18 8.17 36.07
N THR A 132 -40.91 7.22 36.66
CA THR A 132 -41.23 7.23 38.09
C THR A 132 -40.06 6.83 39.00
N ARG A 133 -39.10 6.01 38.55
CA ARG A 133 -37.83 5.89 39.26
C ARG A 133 -37.13 7.25 39.29
N VAL A 134 -37.11 7.98 38.19
CA VAL A 134 -36.58 9.35 38.11
C VAL A 134 -37.41 10.36 38.94
N GLU A 135 -38.72 10.19 39.05
CA GLU A 135 -39.63 11.02 39.88
C GLU A 135 -39.40 10.88 41.37
N ILE A 136 -39.24 9.65 41.84
CA ILE A 136 -39.02 9.38 43.26
C ILE A 136 -37.52 9.47 43.58
N LEU A 137 -36.62 9.39 42.57
CA LEU A 137 -35.28 9.97 42.67
C LEU A 137 -35.43 11.41 43.16
N GLU A 138 -36.06 12.32 42.38
CA GLU A 138 -36.22 13.75 42.75
C GLU A 138 -36.69 14.00 44.17
N ARG A 139 -37.72 13.23 44.53
CA ARG A 139 -38.44 13.46 45.77
C ARG A 139 -37.54 13.27 46.99
N GLU A 140 -36.46 12.50 46.91
CA GLU A 140 -35.55 12.29 48.04
C GLU A 140 -34.44 13.37 48.16
N VAL A 141 -33.95 13.96 47.06
CA VAL A 141 -33.16 15.21 47.14
C VAL A 141 -34.02 16.38 47.62
N SER A 142 -35.30 16.38 47.25
CA SER A 142 -36.28 17.35 47.75
C SER A 142 -36.67 17.11 49.22
N LEU A 143 -36.62 15.85 49.71
CA LEU A 143 -36.86 15.50 51.12
C LEU A 143 -35.65 15.77 52.02
N LEU A 144 -34.42 15.67 51.51
CA LEU A 144 -33.24 16.20 52.22
C LEU A 144 -33.39 17.70 52.50
N ARG A 145 -33.98 18.46 51.55
CA ARG A 145 -34.37 19.87 51.77
C ARG A 145 -35.56 20.04 52.72
N ALA A 146 -36.36 18.98 52.94
CA ALA A 146 -37.58 19.00 53.76
C ALA A 146 -37.45 18.35 55.15
N GLN A 147 -36.27 17.85 55.56
CA GLN A 147 -36.03 17.42 56.95
C GLN A 147 -35.07 18.32 57.75
N CYS A 148 -34.47 19.34 57.12
CA CYS A 148 -34.44 20.66 57.75
C CYS A 148 -35.85 21.28 57.86
N GLY A 149 -36.82 20.82 57.05
CA GLY A 149 -38.23 21.24 57.06
C GLY A 149 -39.11 20.66 58.17
N SER A 150 -38.57 19.81 59.07
CA SER A 150 -39.23 19.47 60.35
C SER A 150 -38.30 19.54 61.56
N GLY A 151 -37.17 20.25 61.42
CA GLY A 151 -36.37 20.80 62.51
C GLY A 151 -35.72 19.80 63.46
N CYS A 152 -34.68 19.10 62.99
CA CYS A 152 -33.55 18.64 63.80
C CYS A 152 -32.30 18.40 62.92
N CYS A 153 -31.13 18.75 63.44
CA CYS A 153 -29.79 18.65 62.84
C CYS A 153 -29.46 19.62 61.67
N GLY A 154 -28.21 20.13 61.69
CA GLY A 154 -27.64 21.05 60.72
C GLY A 154 -26.13 20.78 60.50
N GLU A 155 -25.37 21.81 60.11
CA GLU A 155 -23.99 21.68 59.60
C GLU A 155 -22.92 21.30 60.64
N SER A 156 -22.71 19.99 60.88
CA SER A 156 -21.35 19.41 61.06
C SER A 156 -21.38 17.89 61.21
N SER A 157 -21.02 17.12 60.16
CA SER A 157 -20.53 15.72 60.25
C SER A 157 -20.06 15.17 58.89
N GLY A 158 -18.98 15.75 58.33
CA GLY A 158 -18.32 15.22 57.13
C GLY A 158 -17.44 13.97 57.35
N MET A 159 -17.47 13.39 58.56
CA MET A 159 -16.76 12.16 58.93
C MET A 159 -17.70 11.26 59.73
N GLY A 160 -17.85 10.02 59.31
CA GLY A 160 -18.78 9.07 59.92
C GLY A 160 -18.34 8.64 61.32
N ARG A 161 -19.09 9.05 62.35
CA ARG A 161 -19.06 8.46 63.69
C ARG A 161 -20.49 8.18 64.16
N LEU A 162 -20.86 6.91 64.22
CA LEU A 162 -22.04 6.47 64.94
C LEU A 162 -21.79 6.57 66.45
N ASP A 163 -22.82 6.97 67.19
CA ASP A 163 -23.18 6.57 68.57
C ASP A 163 -23.88 7.70 69.35
N PHE A 164 -25.11 8.06 68.96
CA PHE A 164 -26.12 8.49 69.93
C PHE A 164 -27.55 8.31 69.40
N VAL A 165 -28.42 7.73 70.24
CA VAL A 165 -29.88 7.78 70.08
C VAL A 165 -30.43 8.39 71.36
N PRO A 166 -31.05 9.59 71.32
CA PRO A 166 -31.71 10.15 72.49
C PRO A 166 -33.00 9.36 72.79
N GLY A 167 -33.23 9.05 74.07
CA GLY A 167 -34.49 8.48 74.53
C GLY A 167 -35.45 9.56 75.05
N CYS A 168 -36.75 9.25 75.09
CA CYS A 168 -37.88 10.12 75.47
C CYS A 168 -37.93 10.56 76.96
N SER A 169 -36.78 10.87 77.56
CA SER A 169 -36.62 11.46 78.91
C SER A 169 -37.24 10.70 80.10
N GLY A 170 -37.90 9.55 79.86
CA GLY A 170 -38.68 8.81 80.86
C GLY A 170 -40.16 9.20 80.96
N HIS A 171 -40.61 10.24 80.24
CA HIS A 171 -41.95 10.84 80.39
C HIS A 171 -42.77 10.86 79.08
N GLY A 172 -42.44 9.97 78.15
CA GLY A 172 -43.21 9.71 76.95
C GLY A 172 -42.74 8.46 76.19
N SER A 173 -43.50 8.05 75.19
CA SER A 173 -43.19 6.91 74.32
C SER A 173 -42.90 7.38 72.89
N PHE A 174 -41.89 6.80 72.22
CA PHE A 174 -41.49 7.27 70.89
C PHE A 174 -42.52 6.86 69.83
N SER A 175 -43.10 7.83 69.12
CA SER A 175 -44.03 7.57 68.03
C SER A 175 -43.37 7.84 66.67
N PHE A 176 -43.20 6.76 65.91
CA PHE A 176 -42.50 6.80 64.62
C PHE A 176 -43.25 7.60 63.54
N ASP A 177 -44.57 7.76 63.66
CA ASP A 177 -45.38 8.57 62.74
C ASP A 177 -45.24 10.09 62.96
N LEU A 178 -44.73 10.51 64.13
CA LEU A 178 -44.45 11.92 64.47
C LEU A 178 -42.95 12.27 64.40
N CYS A 179 -42.06 11.28 64.23
CA CYS A 179 -40.61 11.43 64.41
C CYS A 179 -40.23 12.13 65.72
N GLY A 180 -40.93 11.79 66.80
CA GLY A 180 -40.76 12.36 68.12
C GLY A 180 -41.54 11.57 69.18
N CYS A 181 -41.35 11.97 70.43
CA CYS A 181 -41.99 11.33 71.56
C CYS A 181 -43.42 11.86 71.77
N VAL A 182 -44.34 10.94 72.09
CA VAL A 182 -45.71 11.24 72.54
C VAL A 182 -45.71 11.22 74.06
N CYS A 183 -46.08 12.34 74.66
CA CYS A 183 -45.85 12.64 76.07
C CYS A 183 -47.06 12.32 76.95
N GLU A 184 -46.79 12.02 78.22
CA GLU A 184 -47.85 11.86 79.22
C GLU A 184 -48.36 13.23 79.71
N ASP A 185 -49.58 13.27 80.25
CA ASP A 185 -50.31 14.53 80.48
C ASP A 185 -49.52 15.53 81.37
N GLY A 186 -49.48 16.79 80.91
CA GLY A 186 -48.64 17.85 81.48
C GLY A 186 -47.33 18.09 80.73
N TRP A 187 -46.84 17.11 79.96
CA TRP A 187 -45.59 17.20 79.19
C TRP A 187 -45.83 17.40 77.68
N THR A 188 -44.84 17.99 77.01
CA THR A 188 -44.83 18.33 75.59
C THR A 188 -43.38 18.34 75.06
N GLY A 189 -43.19 18.80 73.82
CA GLY A 189 -41.89 18.88 73.17
C GLY A 189 -41.44 17.56 72.53
N LYS A 190 -40.58 17.62 71.51
CA LYS A 190 -40.27 16.48 70.64
C LYS A 190 -39.61 15.28 71.35
N ASN A 191 -39.09 15.46 72.56
CA ASN A 191 -38.49 14.40 73.38
C ASN A 191 -39.12 14.23 74.78
N CYS A 192 -40.33 14.79 74.97
CA CYS A 192 -41.06 14.81 76.24
C CYS A 192 -40.23 15.34 77.41
N SER A 193 -39.70 16.55 77.22
CA SER A 193 -38.77 17.24 78.11
C SER A 193 -39.30 18.61 78.57
N GLU A 194 -40.41 19.07 78.00
CA GLU A 194 -41.00 20.39 78.21
C GLU A 194 -42.36 20.26 78.91
N THR A 195 -42.75 21.24 79.72
CA THR A 195 -44.04 21.26 80.46
C THR A 195 -44.99 22.30 79.87
N ARG A 196 -46.30 22.05 80.01
CA ARG A 196 -47.36 22.81 79.29
C ARG A 196 -47.80 24.09 80.03
N CYS A 197 -47.49 25.26 79.47
CA CYS A 197 -47.87 26.56 80.02
C CYS A 197 -49.37 26.93 79.86
N PRO A 198 -49.90 27.88 80.65
CA PRO A 198 -51.27 28.40 80.51
C PRO A 198 -51.47 29.22 79.22
N SER A 199 -52.57 28.96 78.51
CA SER A 199 -53.10 29.80 77.41
C SER A 199 -52.10 30.23 76.32
N ASP A 200 -51.05 29.44 76.10
CA ASP A 200 -50.04 29.63 75.04
C ASP A 200 -49.41 31.05 75.05
N CYS A 201 -49.23 31.61 76.25
CA CYS A 201 -48.66 32.95 76.51
C CYS A 201 -49.29 34.08 75.67
N SER A 202 -50.57 33.93 75.33
CA SER A 202 -51.37 34.89 74.54
C SER A 202 -50.72 35.31 73.20
N GLY A 203 -49.80 34.49 72.67
CA GLY A 203 -49.07 34.75 71.43
C GLY A 203 -48.06 35.91 71.47
N GLN A 204 -47.68 36.40 72.65
CA GLN A 204 -46.77 37.55 72.88
C GLN A 204 -45.70 37.22 73.94
N GLY A 205 -45.25 35.97 73.94
CA GLY A 205 -44.22 35.45 74.85
C GLY A 205 -43.91 33.98 74.60
N VAL A 206 -42.83 33.49 75.23
CA VAL A 206 -42.32 32.13 75.09
C VAL A 206 -42.55 31.34 76.39
N CYS A 207 -43.16 30.17 76.26
CA CYS A 207 -43.36 29.21 77.35
C CYS A 207 -42.02 28.56 77.78
N ILE A 208 -41.68 28.61 79.07
CA ILE A 208 -40.50 27.95 79.65
C ILE A 208 -40.88 27.29 80.98
N GLU A 209 -40.63 25.99 81.11
CA GLU A 209 -40.89 25.14 82.30
C GLU A 209 -42.33 25.19 82.91
N GLY A 210 -43.29 25.83 82.23
CA GLY A 210 -44.69 25.94 82.67
C GLY A 210 -45.13 27.36 82.99
N GLU A 211 -44.20 28.33 83.02
CA GLU A 211 -44.48 29.77 83.12
C GLU A 211 -44.23 30.47 81.77
N CYS A 212 -44.85 31.64 81.59
CA CYS A 212 -44.72 32.43 80.37
C CYS A 212 -43.67 33.54 80.54
N VAL A 213 -42.65 33.54 79.67
CA VAL A 213 -41.62 34.58 79.60
C VAL A 213 -41.94 35.51 78.43
N CYS A 214 -42.39 36.72 78.74
CA CYS A 214 -42.99 37.62 77.75
C CYS A 214 -41.98 38.24 76.79
N ASP A 215 -42.45 38.57 75.59
CA ASP A 215 -41.67 39.35 74.63
C ASP A 215 -41.36 40.74 75.20
N ARG A 216 -40.29 41.37 74.67
CA ARG A 216 -39.54 42.44 75.34
C ARG A 216 -40.40 43.62 75.85
N ASP A 217 -41.46 43.93 75.11
CA ASP A 217 -42.30 45.10 75.32
C ASP A 217 -43.64 44.73 76.03
N PHE A 218 -43.73 43.51 76.60
CA PHE A 218 -44.90 42.95 77.31
C PHE A 218 -44.56 42.31 78.68
N GLY A 219 -45.61 41.92 79.43
CA GLY A 219 -45.54 41.36 80.78
C GLY A 219 -46.86 40.78 81.31
N GLY A 220 -46.81 40.33 82.58
CA GLY A 220 -47.89 39.60 83.27
C GLY A 220 -47.85 38.08 83.03
N ASP A 221 -48.48 37.30 83.91
CA ASP A 221 -48.36 35.82 83.99
C ASP A 221 -48.76 35.06 82.70
N ASN A 222 -49.46 35.73 81.77
CA ASN A 222 -49.80 35.23 80.44
C ASN A 222 -49.49 36.23 79.31
N CYS A 223 -48.61 37.20 79.54
CA CYS A 223 -48.11 38.16 78.54
C CYS A 223 -49.20 39.01 77.86
N SER A 224 -50.03 39.67 78.67
CA SER A 224 -51.16 40.49 78.22
C SER A 224 -51.03 41.99 78.53
N GLU A 225 -49.97 42.43 79.20
CA GLU A 225 -49.77 43.82 79.65
C GLU A 225 -48.56 44.46 78.94
N PRO A 226 -48.65 45.67 78.36
CA PRO A 226 -47.51 46.33 77.72
C PRO A 226 -46.54 46.98 78.74
N ARG A 227 -45.27 47.13 78.36
CA ARG A 227 -44.16 47.46 79.28
C ARG A 227 -43.32 48.64 78.79
N CYS A 228 -43.38 49.78 79.47
CA CYS A 228 -42.48 50.92 79.23
C CYS A 228 -41.01 50.58 79.52
N PRO A 229 -40.05 51.10 78.73
CA PRO A 229 -38.63 50.82 78.91
C PRO A 229 -38.02 51.58 80.11
N SER A 230 -37.23 50.86 80.90
CA SER A 230 -36.49 51.27 82.12
C SER A 230 -37.19 52.24 83.10
N ASP A 231 -38.52 52.20 83.20
CA ASP A 231 -39.31 53.11 84.05
C ASP A 231 -38.97 54.61 83.80
N CYS A 232 -38.74 54.94 82.51
CA CYS A 232 -38.30 56.26 82.04
C CYS A 232 -37.08 56.82 82.79
N SER A 233 -36.20 55.94 83.30
CA SER A 233 -35.03 56.25 84.13
C SER A 233 -35.29 57.16 85.34
N GLY A 234 -36.55 57.28 85.79
CA GLY A 234 -36.97 58.27 86.80
C GLY A 234 -36.82 59.73 86.36
N ARG A 235 -36.82 60.01 85.05
CA ARG A 235 -36.64 61.36 84.43
C ARG A 235 -37.71 61.67 83.36
N GLY A 236 -38.85 60.99 83.46
CA GLY A 236 -39.97 61.12 82.55
C GLY A 236 -41.22 60.42 83.06
N LEU A 237 -42.26 60.38 82.23
CA LEU A 237 -43.55 59.77 82.52
C LEU A 237 -43.90 58.70 81.45
N CYS A 238 -44.20 57.48 81.91
CA CYS A 238 -44.64 56.36 81.09
C CYS A 238 -46.14 56.49 80.74
N ILE A 239 -46.48 56.43 79.46
CA ILE A 239 -47.87 56.43 78.94
C ILE A 239 -47.95 55.46 77.76
N ASP A 240 -48.85 54.47 77.82
CA ASP A 240 -49.13 53.49 76.74
C ASP A 240 -47.91 52.80 76.10
N GLY A 241 -46.80 52.66 76.85
CA GLY A 241 -45.55 52.04 76.42
C GLY A 241 -44.40 53.02 76.12
N GLU A 242 -44.68 54.31 75.99
CA GLU A 242 -43.73 55.36 75.61
C GLU A 242 -43.39 56.29 76.79
N CYS A 243 -42.17 56.84 76.83
CA CYS A 243 -41.71 57.75 77.88
C CYS A 243 -41.61 59.21 77.43
N VAL A 244 -42.23 60.12 78.20
CA VAL A 244 -42.18 61.57 77.97
C VAL A 244 -41.15 62.22 78.90
N CYS A 245 -40.10 62.83 78.35
CA CYS A 245 -38.91 63.29 79.08
C CYS A 245 -38.89 64.79 79.44
N GLU A 246 -38.10 65.16 80.45
CA GLU A 246 -37.81 66.56 80.82
C GLU A 246 -36.94 67.29 79.78
N GLU A 247 -37.05 68.63 79.66
CA GLU A 247 -36.54 69.43 78.51
C GLU A 247 -35.08 69.21 78.08
N SER A 248 -34.20 68.79 79.00
CA SER A 248 -32.77 68.56 78.77
C SER A 248 -32.40 67.11 78.44
N PHE A 249 -33.36 66.20 78.48
CA PHE A 249 -33.20 64.76 78.24
C PHE A 249 -34.07 64.26 77.08
N THR A 250 -33.68 63.15 76.48
CA THR A 250 -34.35 62.51 75.34
C THR A 250 -34.02 61.02 75.28
N GLY A 251 -34.50 60.34 74.23
CA GLY A 251 -34.43 58.89 74.05
C GLY A 251 -35.57 58.13 74.75
N GLU A 252 -35.78 56.90 74.31
CA GLU A 252 -36.91 56.01 74.66
C GLU A 252 -37.07 55.78 76.18
N ASP A 253 -35.97 55.84 76.94
CA ASP A 253 -35.91 55.67 78.40
C ASP A 253 -35.58 56.98 79.16
N CYS A 254 -35.59 58.14 78.49
CA CYS A 254 -35.16 59.45 79.02
C CYS A 254 -33.72 59.52 79.58
N MET A 255 -32.82 58.63 79.17
CA MET A 255 -31.44 58.59 79.68
C MET A 255 -30.46 59.55 78.97
N VAL A 256 -30.79 60.05 77.77
CA VAL A 256 -29.82 60.73 76.89
C VAL A 256 -29.88 62.24 77.09
N GLY A 257 -28.75 62.88 77.43
CA GLY A 257 -28.65 64.34 77.46
C GLY A 257 -28.65 64.92 76.05
N ARG A 258 -29.59 65.83 75.76
CA ARG A 258 -29.90 66.34 74.40
C ARG A 258 -28.72 67.08 73.76
N CYS A 259 -28.34 66.72 72.54
CA CYS A 259 -27.24 67.35 71.81
C CYS A 259 -27.67 68.58 70.99
N LEU A 260 -26.71 69.42 70.63
CA LEU A 260 -26.93 70.55 69.73
C LEU A 260 -27.35 70.03 68.34
N ASN A 261 -28.49 70.54 67.84
CA ASN A 261 -29.14 70.12 66.58
C ASN A 261 -29.30 68.59 66.40
N ASP A 262 -29.38 67.82 67.50
CA ASP A 262 -29.39 66.34 67.50
C ASP A 262 -28.33 65.69 66.59
N CYS A 263 -27.15 66.30 66.51
CA CYS A 263 -26.05 65.86 65.66
C CYS A 263 -26.39 65.78 64.16
N SER A 264 -27.39 66.58 63.72
CA SER A 264 -27.86 66.72 62.34
C SER A 264 -28.25 65.40 61.66
N ASP A 265 -28.65 64.38 62.44
CA ASP A 265 -28.82 62.97 62.03
C ASP A 265 -27.54 62.25 61.53
N GLN A 266 -26.39 62.94 61.48
CA GLN A 266 -25.12 62.45 60.93
C GLN A 266 -24.07 62.09 62.01
N GLY A 267 -24.47 62.02 63.27
CA GLY A 267 -23.65 61.56 64.39
C GLY A 267 -24.44 60.68 65.36
N LEU A 268 -23.76 60.22 66.41
CA LEU A 268 -24.40 59.78 67.66
C LEU A 268 -24.24 60.89 68.70
N CYS A 269 -25.33 61.24 69.37
CA CYS A 269 -25.28 62.07 70.56
C CYS A 269 -24.74 61.27 71.75
N ILE A 270 -23.65 61.71 72.37
CA ILE A 270 -23.04 61.06 73.53
C ILE A 270 -22.79 62.11 74.60
N ASN A 271 -23.61 62.10 75.66
CA ASN A 271 -23.52 63.01 76.80
C ASN A 271 -23.43 64.50 76.41
N GLY A 272 -24.29 64.95 75.48
CA GLY A 272 -24.34 66.33 75.01
C GLY A 272 -23.23 66.74 74.02
N THR A 273 -22.34 65.82 73.63
CA THR A 273 -21.35 66.03 72.56
C THR A 273 -21.64 65.09 71.39
N CYS A 274 -21.54 65.58 70.15
CA CYS A 274 -21.79 64.77 68.97
C CYS A 274 -20.53 64.02 68.52
N GLN A 275 -20.61 62.68 68.46
CA GLN A 275 -19.60 61.85 67.80
C GLN A 275 -20.08 61.53 66.38
N CYS A 276 -19.48 62.19 65.40
CA CYS A 276 -19.92 62.12 64.01
C CYS A 276 -19.66 60.74 63.37
N ARG A 277 -20.54 60.35 62.44
CA ARG A 277 -20.34 59.18 61.59
C ARG A 277 -19.12 59.42 60.69
N PRO A 278 -18.40 58.37 60.25
CA PRO A 278 -17.32 58.51 59.28
C PRO A 278 -17.81 59.30 58.06
N GLY A 279 -17.08 60.35 57.70
CA GLY A 279 -17.49 61.26 56.64
C GLY A 279 -18.19 62.56 57.08
N TYR A 280 -18.34 62.82 58.40
CA TYR A 280 -18.92 64.05 58.95
C TYR A 280 -18.10 64.60 60.13
N VAL A 281 -18.15 65.92 60.36
CA VAL A 281 -17.44 66.66 61.42
C VAL A 281 -18.23 67.91 61.88
N GLY A 282 -17.74 68.59 62.91
CA GLY A 282 -18.38 69.76 63.52
C GLY A 282 -19.03 69.41 64.86
N GLU A 283 -19.34 70.43 65.69
CA GLU A 283 -19.91 70.23 67.03
C GLU A 283 -21.31 69.60 67.01
N ASP A 284 -22.03 69.73 65.88
CA ASP A 284 -23.34 69.13 65.61
C ASP A 284 -23.33 68.20 64.37
N CYS A 285 -22.15 67.78 63.90
CA CYS A 285 -21.95 66.92 62.73
C CYS A 285 -22.55 67.40 61.39
N SER A 286 -22.96 68.66 61.29
CA SER A 286 -23.57 69.24 60.07
C SER A 286 -22.61 69.35 58.88
N LEU A 287 -21.29 69.23 59.09
CA LEU A 287 -20.28 69.46 58.05
C LEU A 287 -19.80 68.13 57.48
N VAL A 288 -20.05 67.90 56.19
CA VAL A 288 -19.56 66.69 55.49
C VAL A 288 -18.03 66.77 55.30
N TYR A 289 -17.31 65.79 55.85
CA TYR A 289 -15.86 65.61 55.70
C TYR A 289 -15.57 64.41 54.80
N CYS A 290 -15.57 64.63 53.49
CA CYS A 290 -14.97 63.66 52.58
C CYS A 290 -13.44 63.79 52.59
N ALA A 291 -12.74 62.66 52.68
CA ALA A 291 -11.28 62.59 52.67
C ALA A 291 -10.70 63.34 51.44
N ASN A 292 -9.73 64.23 51.67
CA ASN A 292 -9.13 65.13 50.68
C ASN A 292 -10.14 65.88 49.76
N ASN A 293 -11.39 66.06 50.21
CA ASN A 293 -12.52 66.51 49.39
C ASN A 293 -12.63 65.74 48.06
N CYS A 294 -12.56 64.41 48.15
CA CYS A 294 -12.55 63.45 47.04
C CYS A 294 -11.50 63.75 45.96
N SER A 295 -10.39 64.36 46.36
CA SER A 295 -9.27 64.76 45.51
C SER A 295 -9.66 65.63 44.29
N LYS A 296 -10.87 66.24 44.31
CA LYS A 296 -11.55 66.85 43.15
C LYS A 296 -11.81 65.90 41.97
N LYS A 297 -11.66 64.58 42.17
CA LYS A 297 -11.85 63.47 41.22
C LYS A 297 -13.10 62.62 41.53
N GLY A 298 -13.87 62.99 42.54
CA GLY A 298 -15.12 62.36 42.92
C GLY A 298 -16.13 63.38 43.44
N VAL A 299 -17.37 62.96 43.59
CA VAL A 299 -18.43 63.73 44.26
C VAL A 299 -18.60 63.19 45.66
N CYS A 300 -18.42 64.06 46.65
CA CYS A 300 -18.73 63.75 48.04
C CYS A 300 -20.25 63.53 48.19
N LYS A 301 -20.67 62.34 48.58
CA LYS A 301 -22.06 62.00 48.91
C LYS A 301 -22.09 61.26 50.24
N GLU A 302 -22.87 61.80 51.17
CA GLU A 302 -23.14 61.15 52.47
C GLU A 302 -21.88 60.74 53.26
N GLY A 303 -20.79 61.52 53.10
CA GLY A 303 -19.49 61.26 53.73
C GLY A 303 -18.53 60.38 52.94
N PHE A 304 -19.01 59.72 51.88
CA PHE A 304 -18.21 58.86 50.99
C PHE A 304 -17.88 59.56 49.66
N CYS A 305 -16.74 59.21 49.08
CA CYS A 305 -16.33 59.73 47.78
C CYS A 305 -16.79 58.82 46.65
N VAL A 306 -17.84 59.23 45.93
CA VAL A 306 -18.25 58.58 44.69
C VAL A 306 -17.33 59.05 43.58
N CYS A 307 -16.35 58.22 43.21
CA CYS A 307 -15.34 58.57 42.22
C CYS A 307 -15.93 58.77 40.82
N GLN A 308 -15.31 59.66 40.06
CA GLN A 308 -15.51 59.74 38.61
C GLN A 308 -14.81 58.54 37.96
N ASP A 309 -15.30 58.15 36.78
CA ASP A 309 -14.80 57.00 36.03
C ASP A 309 -13.27 57.01 35.93
N GLY A 310 -12.65 55.85 36.20
CA GLY A 310 -11.19 55.69 36.20
C GLY A 310 -10.49 55.94 37.55
N PHE A 311 -11.15 56.51 38.56
CA PHE A 311 -10.58 56.68 39.91
C PHE A 311 -11.26 55.79 40.95
N ALA A 312 -10.52 55.46 42.02
CA ALA A 312 -10.94 54.55 43.07
C ALA A 312 -10.28 54.89 44.43
N GLY A 313 -10.69 54.18 45.48
CA GLY A 313 -10.24 54.37 46.86
C GLY A 313 -10.97 55.50 47.59
N ASP A 314 -10.86 55.52 48.91
CA ASP A 314 -11.72 56.27 49.84
C ASP A 314 -11.75 57.80 49.62
N ASP A 315 -10.73 58.35 48.96
CA ASP A 315 -10.58 59.77 48.63
C ASP A 315 -10.50 60.05 47.10
N CYS A 316 -10.75 59.02 46.27
CA CYS A 316 -10.62 59.03 44.80
C CYS A 316 -9.25 59.50 44.27
N ASN A 317 -8.19 59.39 45.06
CA ASN A 317 -6.85 59.78 44.61
C ASN A 317 -6.21 58.69 43.72
N SER A 318 -6.48 57.41 44.02
CA SER A 318 -5.92 56.26 43.30
C SER A 318 -6.62 55.97 41.97
N VAL A 319 -5.93 55.34 41.04
CA VAL A 319 -6.47 54.92 39.74
C VAL A 319 -7.13 53.54 39.88
N ALA A 320 -8.35 53.39 39.34
CA ALA A 320 -9.09 52.14 39.34
C ALA A 320 -8.33 51.08 38.51
N PRO A 321 -8.13 49.84 39.01
CA PRO A 321 -7.49 48.77 38.25
C PRO A 321 -8.34 48.32 37.05
N ALA A 322 -7.70 47.66 36.08
CA ALA A 322 -8.41 46.91 35.06
C ALA A 322 -9.27 45.81 35.69
N MET A 323 -10.48 45.59 35.16
CA MET A 323 -11.43 44.60 35.69
C MET A 323 -11.53 43.40 34.75
N ASN A 324 -12.06 42.28 35.25
CA ASN A 324 -12.37 41.08 34.45
C ASN A 324 -11.21 40.56 33.56
N LEU A 325 -9.96 40.65 34.07
CA LEU A 325 -8.76 40.13 33.38
C LEU A 325 -8.82 38.61 33.26
N ASN A 326 -8.97 38.11 32.03
CA ASN A 326 -9.12 36.70 31.68
C ASN A 326 -8.21 36.30 30.52
N THR A 327 -7.96 35.00 30.37
CA THR A 327 -7.33 34.42 29.18
C THR A 327 -8.39 34.01 28.15
N ARG A 328 -8.27 34.49 26.92
CA ARG A 328 -9.14 34.13 25.79
C ARG A 328 -8.64 32.89 25.03
N GLY A 329 -7.34 32.66 25.05
CA GLY A 329 -6.65 31.58 24.35
C GLY A 329 -5.19 31.47 24.80
N VAL A 330 -4.62 30.26 24.74
CA VAL A 330 -3.23 29.98 25.11
C VAL A 330 -2.66 28.94 24.15
N THR A 331 -1.43 29.16 23.70
CA THR A 331 -0.73 28.25 22.77
C THR A 331 0.60 27.79 23.40
N ASP A 332 1.53 27.32 22.57
CA ASP A 332 2.92 27.05 22.94
C ASP A 332 3.79 28.31 23.00
N CYS A 333 3.41 29.38 22.29
CA CYS A 333 4.22 30.61 22.17
C CYS A 333 3.45 31.94 22.36
N THR A 334 2.13 31.88 22.58
CA THR A 334 1.26 33.05 22.79
C THR A 334 0.26 32.88 23.94
N ILE A 335 -0.13 34.00 24.55
CA ILE A 335 -1.25 34.10 25.50
C ILE A 335 -2.14 35.27 25.07
N ASP A 336 -3.40 35.00 24.76
CA ASP A 336 -4.42 36.01 24.47
C ASP A 336 -5.12 36.45 25.76
N LEU A 337 -5.09 37.75 26.05
CA LEU A 337 -5.67 38.36 27.24
C LEU A 337 -6.84 39.28 26.88
N GLU A 338 -7.81 39.36 27.77
CA GLU A 338 -9.00 40.22 27.65
C GLU A 338 -9.32 40.82 29.03
N TRP A 339 -9.64 42.11 29.10
CA TRP A 339 -9.97 42.84 30.32
C TRP A 339 -10.86 44.05 30.04
N GLU A 340 -11.62 44.48 31.04
CA GLU A 340 -12.44 45.68 30.98
C GLU A 340 -11.66 46.93 31.45
N GLY A 341 -11.81 48.01 30.69
CA GLY A 341 -11.10 49.27 30.87
C GLY A 341 -12.04 50.47 30.93
N SER A 342 -11.74 51.44 31.81
CA SER A 342 -12.51 52.68 31.89
C SER A 342 -12.09 53.68 30.81
N VAL A 343 -13.05 54.42 30.27
CA VAL A 343 -12.88 55.41 29.17
C VAL A 343 -11.95 56.58 29.55
N VAL A 344 -11.64 56.75 30.84
CA VAL A 344 -10.81 57.84 31.39
C VAL A 344 -9.34 57.41 31.60
N VAL A 345 -9.01 56.14 31.37
CA VAL A 345 -7.63 55.62 31.33
C VAL A 345 -6.83 56.33 30.24
N THR A 346 -5.56 56.68 30.47
CA THR A 346 -4.67 57.24 29.42
C THR A 346 -3.93 56.14 28.68
N ASP A 347 -3.55 55.09 29.39
CA ASP A 347 -2.79 53.95 28.90
C ASP A 347 -2.88 52.78 29.89
N PHE A 348 -2.68 51.55 29.41
CA PHE A 348 -2.48 50.38 30.27
C PHE A 348 -1.00 50.00 30.27
N LEU A 349 -0.49 49.59 31.43
CA LEU A 349 0.84 49.02 31.57
C LEU A 349 0.70 47.51 31.78
N LEU A 350 1.28 46.71 30.90
CA LEU A 350 1.28 45.25 30.99
C LEU A 350 2.70 44.79 31.31
N THR A 351 2.84 43.98 32.35
CA THR A 351 4.10 43.36 32.76
C THR A 351 3.98 41.84 32.77
N TYR A 352 5.00 41.13 32.30
CA TYR A 352 4.99 39.66 32.29
C TYR A 352 6.38 39.05 32.50
N GLY A 353 6.41 37.84 33.05
CA GLY A 353 7.63 37.04 33.19
C GLY A 353 7.36 35.65 33.78
N PRO A 354 8.24 34.66 33.55
CA PRO A 354 8.07 33.31 34.05
C PRO A 354 8.22 33.25 35.58
N THR A 355 7.35 32.51 36.27
CA THR A 355 7.23 32.54 37.73
C THR A 355 8.49 32.07 38.47
N PHE A 356 9.22 31.12 37.86
CA PHE A 356 10.48 30.58 38.38
C PHE A 356 11.57 31.64 38.61
N LEU A 357 11.65 32.71 37.79
CA LEU A 357 12.72 33.72 37.89
C LEU A 357 12.57 34.70 39.06
N ARG A 358 11.55 34.54 39.92
CA ARG A 358 11.31 35.41 41.10
C ARG A 358 12.45 35.46 42.12
N SER A 359 13.43 34.55 42.07
CA SER A 359 14.53 34.47 43.04
C SER A 359 15.83 35.20 42.62
N LEU A 360 16.04 35.45 41.33
CA LEU A 360 17.33 35.86 40.77
C LEU A 360 17.16 36.93 39.68
N SER A 361 16.87 38.17 40.09
CA SER A 361 16.88 39.38 39.24
C SER A 361 16.26 39.18 37.84
N GLY A 362 15.09 38.53 37.79
CA GLY A 362 14.45 38.15 36.54
C GLY A 362 14.07 39.35 35.68
N VAL A 363 14.30 39.25 34.37
CA VAL A 363 13.82 40.24 33.39
C VAL A 363 12.30 40.15 33.32
N GLN A 364 11.62 41.12 33.92
CA GLN A 364 10.21 41.37 33.64
C GLN A 364 10.12 42.20 32.36
N TYR A 365 9.29 41.75 31.42
CA TYR A 365 9.00 42.49 30.20
C TYR A 365 7.85 43.45 30.45
N GLU A 366 7.97 44.69 29.95
CA GLU A 366 7.04 45.80 30.19
C GLU A 366 6.56 46.35 28.84
N ILE A 367 5.24 46.42 28.65
CA ILE A 367 4.58 46.91 27.43
C ILE A 367 3.56 47.98 27.83
N ARG A 368 3.59 49.13 27.14
CA ARG A 368 2.67 50.24 27.36
C ARG A 368 1.65 50.31 26.21
N LEU A 369 0.37 50.12 26.54
CA LEU A 369 -0.76 49.96 25.62
C LEU A 369 -1.67 51.20 25.66
N PRO A 370 -2.32 51.60 24.55
CA PRO A 370 -3.21 52.76 24.55
C PRO A 370 -4.52 52.51 25.30
N ALA A 371 -5.16 53.57 25.78
CA ALA A 371 -6.43 53.55 26.53
C ALA A 371 -7.56 52.68 25.94
N ASN A 372 -7.62 52.55 24.61
CA ASN A 372 -8.67 51.84 23.89
C ASN A 372 -8.39 50.33 23.72
N THR A 373 -7.38 49.79 24.41
CA THR A 373 -7.01 48.37 24.35
C THR A 373 -7.60 47.60 25.53
N THR A 374 -8.61 46.78 25.25
CA THR A 374 -9.28 45.84 26.18
C THR A 374 -8.87 44.37 25.94
N SER A 375 -8.02 44.10 24.95
CA SER A 375 -7.46 42.77 24.72
C SER A 375 -6.08 42.86 24.07
N TRP A 376 -5.21 41.90 24.37
CA TRP A 376 -3.84 41.89 23.88
C TRP A 376 -3.26 40.48 23.84
N THR A 377 -2.56 40.14 22.75
CA THR A 377 -1.81 38.89 22.61
C THR A 377 -0.36 39.12 23.00
N ILE A 378 0.12 38.44 24.04
CA ILE A 378 1.56 38.32 24.30
C ILE A 378 2.12 37.28 23.33
N ILE A 379 3.20 37.62 22.62
CA ILE A 379 3.88 36.76 21.63
C ILE A 379 5.33 36.51 22.03
N GLY A 380 5.91 35.39 21.56
CA GLY A 380 7.32 35.06 21.79
C GLY A 380 7.60 34.47 23.18
N LEU A 381 6.62 33.75 23.74
CA LEU A 381 6.76 33.01 24.99
C LEU A 381 7.41 31.64 24.74
N GLU A 382 8.09 31.08 25.75
CA GLU A 382 8.51 29.68 25.75
C GLU A 382 7.40 28.73 26.21
N ALA A 383 7.26 27.61 25.48
CA ALA A 383 6.31 26.52 25.69
C ALA A 383 6.54 25.70 26.97
N GLY A 384 5.47 25.40 27.71
CA GLY A 384 5.50 24.58 28.93
C GLY A 384 5.89 25.34 30.20
N LEU A 385 6.01 26.67 30.15
CA LEU A 385 6.30 27.51 31.31
C LEU A 385 5.06 28.26 31.83
N GLU A 386 5.06 28.50 33.14
CA GLU A 386 4.10 29.35 33.84
C GLU A 386 4.55 30.82 33.82
N TYR A 387 3.70 31.70 33.32
CA TYR A 387 3.91 33.15 33.31
C TYR A 387 2.97 33.83 34.31
N ASN A 388 3.51 34.75 35.10
CA ASN A 388 2.71 35.71 35.85
C ASN A 388 2.62 37.02 35.06
N ILE A 389 1.39 37.46 34.81
CA ILE A 389 1.07 38.62 33.98
C ILE A 389 0.30 39.60 34.86
N ASN A 390 0.74 40.86 34.92
CA ASN A 390 0.11 41.92 35.72
C ASN A 390 -0.22 43.11 34.81
N VAL A 391 -1.50 43.48 34.76
CA VAL A 391 -2.04 44.63 34.02
C VAL A 391 -2.40 45.74 35.01
N PHE A 392 -1.85 46.93 34.79
CA PHE A 392 -2.15 48.14 35.54
C PHE A 392 -2.86 49.15 34.62
N ALA A 393 -3.83 49.88 35.13
CA ALA A 393 -4.38 51.06 34.46
C ALA A 393 -3.55 52.29 34.85
N VAL A 394 -3.34 53.21 33.90
CA VAL A 394 -2.60 54.45 34.12
C VAL A 394 -3.48 55.64 33.76
N ILE A 395 -3.49 56.66 34.62
CA ILE A 395 -4.09 57.98 34.33
C ILE A 395 -3.07 59.04 34.68
N ASN A 396 -2.69 59.88 33.71
CA ASN A 396 -1.79 61.03 33.93
C ASN A 396 -0.49 60.66 34.68
N ASN A 397 0.14 59.55 34.28
CA ASN A 397 1.33 58.97 34.90
C ASN A 397 1.17 58.49 36.37
N THR A 398 -0.06 58.41 36.91
CA THR A 398 -0.36 57.63 38.13
C THR A 398 -0.87 56.25 37.75
N ILE A 399 -0.36 55.21 38.42
CA ILE A 399 -0.59 53.79 38.10
C ILE A 399 -1.52 53.16 39.16
N SER A 400 -2.43 52.27 38.75
CA SER A 400 -3.32 51.52 39.62
C SER A 400 -2.59 50.43 40.44
N ILE A 401 -3.32 49.70 41.27
CA ILE A 401 -2.91 48.35 41.68
C ILE A 401 -3.00 47.38 40.48
N PRO A 402 -2.20 46.30 40.42
CA PRO A 402 -2.24 45.37 39.30
C PRO A 402 -3.40 44.36 39.39
N ALA A 403 -4.15 44.21 38.29
CA ALA A 403 -4.87 42.97 38.02
C ALA A 403 -3.84 41.91 37.59
N SER A 404 -3.83 40.74 38.24
CA SER A 404 -2.75 39.74 38.07
C SER A 404 -3.32 38.35 37.75
N ILE A 405 -2.69 37.64 36.79
CA ILE A 405 -3.12 36.29 36.36
C ILE A 405 -1.89 35.40 36.08
N THR A 406 -1.98 34.13 36.46
CA THR A 406 -0.95 33.10 36.25
C THR A 406 -1.41 32.08 35.21
N VAL A 407 -0.62 31.85 34.17
CA VAL A 407 -1.03 31.10 32.97
C VAL A 407 0.09 30.16 32.53
N TRP A 408 -0.25 28.91 32.23
CA TRP A 408 0.67 27.91 31.69
C TRP A 408 0.56 27.81 30.17
N THR A 409 1.69 28.00 29.47
CA THR A 409 1.80 27.69 28.03
C THR A 409 1.82 26.19 27.79
N TYR A 410 1.26 25.72 26.67
CA TYR A 410 1.20 24.29 26.35
C TYR A 410 2.50 23.78 25.74
N LEU A 411 2.76 22.48 25.85
CA LEU A 411 3.76 21.79 25.01
C LEU A 411 3.11 21.42 23.67
N SER A 412 3.78 21.72 22.56
CA SER A 412 3.34 21.33 21.22
C SER A 412 3.30 19.80 21.07
N ASN A 413 2.47 19.28 20.16
CA ASN A 413 2.39 17.83 19.89
C ASN A 413 3.48 17.39 18.88
N PRO A 414 4.05 16.18 19.00
CA PRO A 414 5.07 15.66 18.08
C PRO A 414 4.54 15.41 16.65
N ASP A 415 4.79 16.36 15.74
CA ASP A 415 4.35 16.28 14.35
C ASP A 415 5.25 15.44 13.44
N GLY A 416 4.62 14.87 12.40
CA GLY A 416 5.34 14.20 11.30
C GLY A 416 5.91 12.82 11.64
N LEU A 417 5.27 12.09 12.56
CA LEU A 417 5.59 10.70 12.89
C LEU A 417 5.45 9.80 11.64
N ILE A 418 6.56 9.23 11.17
CA ILE A 418 6.63 8.37 9.99
C ILE A 418 7.44 7.09 10.26
N PHE A 419 7.08 6.01 9.57
CA PHE A 419 7.84 4.76 9.53
C PHE A 419 8.76 4.77 8.30
N LYS A 420 10.07 4.84 8.52
CA LYS A 420 11.07 4.92 7.45
C LYS A 420 11.49 3.55 6.94
N SER A 421 11.54 2.55 7.82
CA SER A 421 11.74 1.15 7.44
C SER A 421 11.03 0.22 8.43
N ILE A 422 10.45 -0.88 7.92
CA ILE A 422 9.80 -1.92 8.71
C ILE A 422 10.37 -3.26 8.24
N THR A 423 10.76 -4.11 9.18
CA THR A 423 11.32 -5.44 8.93
C THR A 423 10.51 -6.51 9.67
N GLU A 424 10.99 -7.75 9.67
CA GLU A 424 10.41 -8.85 10.46
C GLU A 424 10.55 -8.63 11.98
N THR A 425 11.62 -7.96 12.43
CA THR A 425 11.97 -7.87 13.87
C THR A 425 12.36 -6.48 14.35
N SER A 426 12.26 -5.46 13.49
CA SER A 426 12.60 -4.08 13.82
C SER A 426 11.82 -3.05 12.99
N VAL A 427 11.71 -1.82 13.51
CA VAL A 427 11.14 -0.65 12.84
C VAL A 427 12.03 0.57 13.08
N GLU A 428 12.19 1.39 12.05
CA GLU A 428 12.77 2.73 12.15
C GLU A 428 11.65 3.78 12.10
N VAL A 429 11.49 4.51 13.20
CA VAL A 429 10.51 5.58 13.38
C VAL A 429 11.23 6.93 13.32
N GLN A 430 10.65 7.92 12.64
CA GLN A 430 11.20 9.28 12.53
C GLN A 430 10.09 10.32 12.73
N TRP A 431 10.43 11.50 13.27
CA TRP A 431 9.51 12.61 13.53
C TRP A 431 10.23 13.96 13.34
N LYS A 432 9.49 15.08 13.43
CA LYS A 432 10.09 16.43 13.34
C LYS A 432 10.62 16.89 14.72
N PRO A 433 11.76 17.59 14.78
CA PRO A 433 12.18 18.29 16.00
C PRO A 433 11.28 19.52 16.25
N PHE A 434 11.18 19.94 17.51
CA PHE A 434 10.62 21.24 17.87
C PHE A 434 11.62 22.37 17.63
N TYR A 435 11.10 23.60 17.54
CA TYR A 435 11.89 24.82 17.34
C TYR A 435 12.47 25.41 18.65
N TYR A 436 12.14 24.81 19.79
CA TYR A 436 12.57 25.20 21.14
C TYR A 436 13.18 24.02 21.91
N SER A 437 13.87 24.30 23.01
CA SER A 437 14.49 23.31 23.89
C SER A 437 13.52 22.70 24.90
N PHE A 438 13.60 21.38 25.07
CA PHE A 438 12.86 20.55 26.02
C PHE A 438 13.76 19.36 26.42
N ASP A 439 13.32 18.52 27.37
CA ASP A 439 14.21 17.53 27.99
C ASP A 439 14.40 16.28 27.12
N GLY A 440 13.30 15.77 26.56
CA GLY A 440 13.35 14.55 25.77
C GLY A 440 12.02 14.08 25.21
N TRP A 441 12.09 12.95 24.52
CA TRP A 441 10.94 12.20 24.01
C TRP A 441 10.74 10.92 24.82
N GLU A 442 9.50 10.48 24.97
CA GLU A 442 9.15 9.14 25.43
C GLU A 442 8.42 8.44 24.28
N ILE A 443 8.96 7.30 23.82
CA ILE A 443 8.40 6.48 22.75
C ILE A 443 8.05 5.09 23.30
N SER A 444 6.87 4.58 22.94
CA SER A 444 6.38 3.28 23.39
C SER A 444 5.84 2.44 22.24
N PHE A 445 6.16 1.14 22.21
CA PHE A 445 5.75 0.15 21.21
C PHE A 445 4.88 -0.92 21.87
N ILE A 446 3.56 -0.85 21.69
CA ILE A 446 2.59 -1.72 22.36
C ILE A 446 2.06 -2.77 21.36
N PRO A 447 2.30 -4.07 21.55
CA PRO A 447 1.73 -5.12 20.71
C PRO A 447 0.23 -5.29 20.96
N LYS A 448 -0.56 -5.43 19.89
CA LYS A 448 -2.03 -5.45 19.95
C LYS A 448 -2.65 -6.59 20.77
N ASP A 449 -1.98 -7.74 20.83
CA ASP A 449 -2.45 -8.94 21.55
C ASP A 449 -2.00 -8.95 23.05
N ASN A 450 -1.30 -7.92 23.57
CA ASN A 450 -0.58 -8.04 24.85
C ASN A 450 -0.30 -6.67 25.53
N ASP A 451 -0.76 -6.43 26.77
CA ASP A 451 -0.58 -5.15 27.51
C ASP A 451 0.88 -4.77 27.88
N GLY A 452 1.85 -5.58 27.48
CA GLY A 452 3.29 -5.36 27.74
C GLY A 452 3.99 -4.67 26.57
N GLY A 453 3.98 -3.34 26.55
CA GLY A 453 4.71 -2.52 25.58
C GLY A 453 6.16 -2.26 25.95
N MET A 454 7.03 -2.06 24.95
CA MET A 454 8.42 -1.61 25.13
C MET A 454 8.46 -0.09 25.19
N THR A 455 9.06 0.49 26.23
CA THR A 455 9.22 1.95 26.37
C THR A 455 10.69 2.37 26.30
N ALA A 456 10.97 3.52 25.70
CA ALA A 456 12.28 4.15 25.67
C ALA A 456 12.15 5.67 25.86
N GLN A 457 13.03 6.25 26.67
CA GLN A 457 13.20 7.71 26.78
C GLN A 457 14.45 8.13 26.02
N LEU A 458 14.36 9.24 25.29
CA LEU A 458 15.35 9.71 24.33
C LEU A 458 15.66 11.19 24.57
N PRO A 459 16.92 11.64 24.47
CA PRO A 459 17.25 13.06 24.48
C PRO A 459 16.50 13.84 23.39
N SER A 460 16.18 15.10 23.65
CA SER A 460 15.43 15.99 22.73
C SER A 460 16.08 16.18 21.37
N THR A 461 17.40 15.98 21.27
CA THR A 461 18.17 16.01 20.01
C THR A 461 17.91 14.81 19.08
N ILE A 462 17.22 13.75 19.54
CA ILE A 462 16.92 12.57 18.73
C ILE A 462 15.58 12.76 18.01
N THR A 463 15.59 12.65 16.68
CA THR A 463 14.39 12.73 15.82
C THR A 463 14.09 11.42 15.09
N SER A 464 14.84 10.35 15.39
CA SER A 464 14.70 9.03 14.77
C SER A 464 15.16 7.92 15.72
N PHE A 465 14.39 6.84 15.84
CA PHE A 465 14.68 5.72 16.71
C PHE A 465 14.42 4.38 16.02
N VAL A 466 15.33 3.42 16.22
CA VAL A 466 15.20 2.04 15.70
C VAL A 466 14.88 1.10 16.86
N GLN A 467 13.65 0.59 16.89
CA GLN A 467 13.26 -0.45 17.85
C GLN A 467 13.55 -1.82 17.25
N THR A 468 14.35 -2.63 17.94
CA THR A 468 14.68 -4.02 17.57
C THR A 468 14.05 -5.04 18.52
N GLY A 469 13.95 -6.30 18.12
CA GLY A 469 13.43 -7.39 18.95
C GLY A 469 11.91 -7.55 18.93
N LEU A 470 11.25 -7.01 17.90
CA LEU A 470 9.82 -7.18 17.64
C LEU A 470 9.50 -8.60 17.15
N ARG A 471 8.24 -9.02 17.29
CA ARG A 471 7.74 -10.33 16.82
C ARG A 471 7.30 -10.25 15.35
N PRO A 472 7.77 -11.13 14.46
CA PRO A 472 7.33 -11.16 13.06
C PRO A 472 5.83 -11.37 12.84
N GLY A 473 5.28 -10.63 11.88
CA GLY A 473 3.86 -10.61 11.53
C GLY A 473 2.91 -10.08 12.62
N GLU A 474 3.42 -9.45 13.69
CA GLU A 474 2.62 -8.87 14.76
C GLU A 474 2.35 -7.37 14.53
N GLU A 475 1.18 -6.90 14.98
CA GLU A 475 0.71 -5.52 14.88
C GLU A 475 1.08 -4.75 16.15
N TYR A 476 1.73 -3.59 16.00
CA TYR A 476 2.24 -2.75 17.07
C TYR A 476 1.70 -1.32 16.94
N THR A 477 1.26 -0.74 18.05
CA THR A 477 0.94 0.69 18.17
C THR A 477 2.15 1.42 18.74
N VAL A 478 2.62 2.45 18.04
CA VAL A 478 3.65 3.39 18.53
C VAL A 478 2.95 4.61 19.09
N ASN A 479 3.32 5.00 20.32
CA ASN A 479 2.96 6.30 20.89
C ASN A 479 4.24 7.10 21.10
N LEU A 480 4.26 8.38 20.70
CA LEU A 480 5.35 9.32 20.91
C LEU A 480 4.82 10.54 21.67
N LEU A 481 5.52 10.97 22.73
CA LEU A 481 5.22 12.20 23.48
C LEU A 481 6.50 12.95 23.85
N ALA A 482 6.39 14.27 24.04
CA ALA A 482 7.47 15.12 24.53
C ALA A 482 7.40 15.30 26.06
N LEU A 483 8.58 15.47 26.68
CA LEU A 483 8.78 15.72 28.10
C LEU A 483 9.46 17.08 28.32
N ARG A 484 8.94 17.89 29.25
CA ARG A 484 9.60 19.08 29.81
C ARG A 484 9.20 19.24 31.28
N ASP A 485 10.15 19.14 32.19
CA ASP A 485 9.98 19.15 33.66
C ASP A 485 8.94 18.13 34.16
N GLN A 486 7.72 18.58 34.50
CA GLN A 486 6.59 17.72 34.87
C GLN A 486 5.46 17.69 33.81
N GLY A 487 5.62 18.46 32.72
CA GLY A 487 4.73 18.49 31.58
C GLY A 487 4.98 17.34 30.61
N ARG A 488 3.89 16.79 30.06
CA ARG A 488 3.88 15.82 28.97
C ARG A 488 3.03 16.39 27.83
N SER A 489 3.47 16.28 26.58
CA SER A 489 2.58 16.53 25.44
C SER A 489 1.46 15.49 25.38
N GLN A 490 0.45 15.72 24.55
CA GLN A 490 -0.44 14.61 24.17
C GLN A 490 0.37 13.57 23.38
N PRO A 491 0.07 12.26 23.52
CA PRO A 491 0.73 11.22 22.76
C PRO A 491 0.19 11.19 21.32
N VAL A 492 1.09 11.30 20.34
CA VAL A 492 0.77 11.05 18.93
C VAL A 492 0.94 9.56 18.66
N THR A 493 -0.09 8.93 18.09
CA THR A 493 -0.18 7.47 17.98
C THR A 493 -0.27 7.03 16.52
N ALA A 494 0.51 6.01 16.13
CA ALA A 494 0.44 5.38 14.81
C ALA A 494 0.72 3.88 14.92
N SER A 495 0.00 3.05 14.17
CA SER A 495 0.21 1.60 14.15
C SER A 495 0.94 1.13 12.88
N PHE A 496 1.70 0.04 13.03
CA PHE A 496 2.33 -0.67 11.92
C PHE A 496 2.27 -2.19 12.17
N THR A 497 2.45 -2.97 11.12
CA THR A 497 2.60 -4.44 11.23
C THR A 497 3.98 -4.81 10.76
N THR A 498 4.70 -5.60 11.57
CA THR A 498 6.00 -6.19 11.18
C THR A 498 5.83 -7.14 9.99
N LEU A 499 6.89 -7.33 9.22
CA LEU A 499 6.86 -8.31 8.12
C LEU A 499 6.73 -9.73 8.69
N ILE A 500 6.07 -10.61 7.93
CA ILE A 500 5.99 -12.05 8.24
C ILE A 500 7.35 -12.65 7.90
N ASP A 501 8.00 -13.36 8.83
CA ASP A 501 9.28 -13.99 8.54
C ASP A 501 9.15 -15.16 7.55
N GLY A 502 10.17 -15.33 6.72
CA GLY A 502 10.21 -16.41 5.73
C GLY A 502 10.51 -17.77 6.37
N PRO A 503 10.08 -18.89 5.74
CA PRO A 503 10.65 -20.21 6.02
C PRO A 503 12.18 -20.17 5.80
N THR A 504 12.94 -20.90 6.63
CA THR A 504 14.41 -20.89 6.57
C THR A 504 14.97 -22.29 6.39
N GLN A 505 16.24 -22.42 6.01
CA GLN A 505 16.92 -23.71 5.80
C GLN A 505 16.15 -24.65 4.85
N LEU A 506 15.85 -24.19 3.64
CA LEU A 506 15.29 -25.04 2.59
C LEU A 506 16.37 -26.02 2.10
N ILE A 507 16.10 -27.31 2.20
CA ILE A 507 17.01 -28.41 1.85
C ILE A 507 16.26 -29.39 0.95
N ILE A 508 16.88 -29.82 -0.14
CA ILE A 508 16.42 -30.98 -0.92
C ILE A 508 17.24 -32.21 -0.50
N ARG A 509 16.56 -33.33 -0.26
CA ARG A 509 17.13 -34.65 0.04
C ARG A 509 16.51 -35.70 -0.88
N ASP A 510 17.13 -36.88 -0.92
CA ASP A 510 16.59 -38.11 -1.49
C ASP A 510 15.95 -37.89 -2.88
N VAL A 511 16.74 -37.25 -3.75
CA VAL A 511 16.38 -36.94 -5.14
C VAL A 511 16.55 -38.19 -5.99
N SER A 512 15.49 -38.54 -6.72
CA SER A 512 15.46 -39.59 -7.74
C SER A 512 15.30 -38.95 -9.13
N ASP A 513 15.10 -39.79 -10.13
CA ASP A 513 14.60 -39.46 -11.46
C ASP A 513 13.23 -38.72 -11.45
N THR A 514 12.32 -39.10 -10.55
CA THR A 514 10.89 -38.76 -10.58
C THR A 514 10.33 -38.20 -9.28
N VAL A 515 11.14 -38.20 -8.21
CA VAL A 515 10.76 -37.83 -6.83
C VAL A 515 11.87 -36.98 -6.19
N ALA A 516 11.52 -36.06 -5.31
CA ALA A 516 12.48 -35.36 -4.45
C ALA A 516 11.84 -34.95 -3.12
N PHE A 517 12.56 -35.06 -2.01
CA PHE A 517 12.09 -34.63 -0.69
C PHE A 517 12.59 -33.23 -0.38
N VAL A 518 11.66 -32.33 -0.04
CA VAL A 518 11.95 -30.93 0.29
C VAL A 518 11.65 -30.73 1.77
N GLU A 519 12.62 -30.22 2.52
CA GLU A 519 12.56 -29.95 3.96
C GLU A 519 12.83 -28.46 4.23
N TRP A 520 12.17 -27.88 5.23
CA TRP A 520 12.38 -26.49 5.66
C TRP A 520 12.07 -26.29 7.15
N THR A 521 12.73 -25.29 7.75
CA THR A 521 12.37 -24.75 9.06
C THR A 521 11.18 -23.80 8.90
N PRO A 522 10.07 -23.98 9.65
CA PRO A 522 8.89 -23.11 9.55
C PRO A 522 9.18 -21.71 10.14
N PRO A 523 8.46 -20.67 9.70
CA PRO A 523 8.61 -19.32 10.23
C PRO A 523 8.11 -19.20 11.67
N LYS A 524 8.55 -18.15 12.37
CA LYS A 524 8.21 -17.87 13.78
C LYS A 524 6.88 -17.12 13.90
N ALA A 525 6.49 -16.37 12.87
CA ALA A 525 5.18 -15.77 12.74
C ALA A 525 4.08 -16.85 12.70
N LYS A 526 2.94 -16.57 13.35
CA LYS A 526 1.71 -17.35 13.14
C LYS A 526 1.29 -17.18 11.67
N ILE A 527 1.35 -18.24 10.87
CA ILE A 527 0.91 -18.27 9.47
C ILE A 527 -0.32 -19.18 9.30
N ASP A 528 -1.16 -18.86 8.31
CA ASP A 528 -2.40 -19.61 8.04
C ASP A 528 -2.12 -20.85 7.17
N GLN A 529 -1.16 -20.75 6.26
CA GLN A 529 -0.75 -21.81 5.33
C GLN A 529 0.70 -21.60 4.86
N ILE A 530 1.33 -22.68 4.39
CA ILE A 530 2.60 -22.64 3.65
C ILE A 530 2.30 -22.79 2.16
N VAL A 531 2.91 -21.97 1.31
CA VAL A 531 2.84 -22.08 -0.15
C VAL A 531 4.20 -22.56 -0.66
N LEU A 532 4.21 -23.81 -1.12
CA LEU A 532 5.32 -24.39 -1.88
C LEU A 532 5.02 -24.23 -3.38
N ARG A 533 5.96 -23.70 -4.14
CA ARG A 533 5.88 -23.59 -5.61
C ARG A 533 7.10 -24.26 -6.22
N TYR A 534 6.94 -24.99 -7.32
CA TYR A 534 8.07 -25.55 -8.06
C TYR A 534 7.84 -25.53 -9.58
N GLY A 535 8.92 -25.52 -10.35
CA GLY A 535 8.88 -25.48 -11.81
C GLY A 535 10.25 -25.71 -12.44
N LEU A 536 10.29 -25.88 -13.75
CA LEU A 536 11.53 -26.02 -14.52
C LEU A 536 12.26 -24.66 -14.60
N VAL A 537 13.58 -24.67 -14.40
CA VAL A 537 14.40 -23.45 -14.50
C VAL A 537 14.41 -22.93 -15.94
N GLY A 538 14.06 -21.66 -16.12
CA GLY A 538 14.12 -20.96 -17.41
C GLY A 538 12.99 -21.22 -18.40
N GLY A 539 11.93 -21.94 -18.02
CA GLY A 539 10.77 -22.18 -18.90
C GLY A 539 9.58 -21.27 -18.62
N GLU A 540 8.86 -20.83 -19.66
CA GLU A 540 7.58 -20.10 -19.58
C GLU A 540 6.39 -21.00 -19.15
N GLY A 541 6.64 -21.93 -18.21
CA GLY A 541 5.64 -22.87 -17.71
C GLY A 541 4.94 -22.36 -16.44
N PRO A 542 3.64 -22.66 -16.25
CA PRO A 542 2.96 -22.39 -14.99
C PRO A 542 3.61 -23.20 -13.86
N ARG A 543 4.20 -22.50 -12.88
CA ARG A 543 4.78 -23.12 -11.67
C ARG A 543 3.67 -23.83 -10.88
N THR A 544 3.90 -25.08 -10.50
CA THR A 544 2.93 -25.86 -9.73
C THR A 544 2.96 -25.39 -8.28
N THR A 545 1.81 -24.94 -7.76
CA THR A 545 1.69 -24.37 -6.40
C THR A 545 0.84 -25.27 -5.50
N PHE A 546 1.42 -25.71 -4.38
CA PHE A 546 0.71 -26.42 -3.31
C PHE A 546 0.50 -25.51 -2.10
N ARG A 547 -0.72 -25.54 -1.56
CA ARG A 547 -1.08 -24.93 -0.26
C ARG A 547 -1.06 -26.01 0.80
N LEU A 548 -0.14 -25.90 1.73
CA LEU A 548 0.20 -26.87 2.76
C LEU A 548 -0.20 -26.34 4.15
N GLN A 549 -0.47 -27.26 5.08
CA GLN A 549 -0.74 -26.91 6.48
C GLN A 549 0.48 -26.22 7.12
N PRO A 550 0.30 -25.20 7.97
CA PRO A 550 1.38 -24.38 8.52
C PRO A 550 2.33 -25.14 9.49
N THR A 551 1.96 -26.37 9.88
CA THR A 551 2.76 -27.27 10.72
C THR A 551 3.68 -28.21 9.92
N LEU A 552 3.61 -28.23 8.59
CA LEU A 552 4.47 -29.07 7.76
C LEU A 552 5.87 -28.45 7.65
N THR A 553 6.89 -29.29 7.85
CA THR A 553 8.32 -28.97 7.70
C THR A 553 8.97 -29.74 6.55
N GLN A 554 8.22 -30.62 5.88
CA GLN A 554 8.70 -31.43 4.77
C GLN A 554 7.57 -31.79 3.79
N TYR A 555 7.91 -32.01 2.53
CA TYR A 555 6.99 -32.45 1.47
C TYR A 555 7.74 -33.32 0.43
N SER A 556 7.04 -34.26 -0.20
CA SER A 556 7.60 -35.06 -1.32
C SER A 556 7.04 -34.56 -2.65
N LEU A 557 7.93 -34.06 -3.50
CA LEU A 557 7.63 -33.80 -4.91
C LEU A 557 7.60 -35.13 -5.65
N GLN A 558 6.64 -35.29 -6.55
CA GLN A 558 6.40 -36.52 -7.31
C GLN A 558 6.03 -36.16 -8.74
N VAL A 559 6.18 -37.11 -9.68
CA VAL A 559 5.96 -36.90 -11.12
C VAL A 559 6.88 -35.81 -11.70
N LEU A 560 8.12 -35.78 -11.21
CA LEU A 560 9.19 -34.98 -11.81
C LEU A 560 9.68 -35.64 -13.11
N ARG A 561 10.20 -34.83 -14.02
CA ARG A 561 10.91 -35.30 -15.23
C ARG A 561 12.35 -35.71 -14.89
N PRO A 562 12.86 -36.84 -15.38
CA PRO A 562 14.28 -37.22 -15.23
C PRO A 562 15.26 -36.20 -15.83
N GLY A 563 16.48 -36.16 -15.29
CA GLY A 563 17.61 -35.35 -15.77
C GLY A 563 17.29 -33.87 -16.03
N SER A 564 16.43 -33.26 -15.21
CA SER A 564 15.83 -31.93 -15.41
C SER A 564 16.06 -31.03 -14.20
N ARG A 565 16.35 -29.74 -14.44
CA ARG A 565 16.64 -28.74 -13.39
C ARG A 565 15.35 -28.06 -12.93
N TYR A 566 15.05 -28.18 -11.64
CA TYR A 566 13.87 -27.61 -10.99
C TYR A 566 14.27 -26.53 -9.97
N GLU A 567 13.53 -25.43 -9.95
CA GLU A 567 13.53 -24.49 -8.82
C GLU A 567 12.35 -24.81 -7.90
N VAL A 568 12.59 -24.76 -6.59
CA VAL A 568 11.57 -24.82 -5.54
C VAL A 568 11.62 -23.54 -4.72
N SER A 569 10.47 -22.94 -4.48
CA SER A 569 10.28 -21.80 -3.57
C SER A 569 9.31 -22.17 -2.45
N VAL A 570 9.62 -21.85 -1.20
CA VAL A 570 8.69 -22.02 -0.06
C VAL A 570 8.47 -20.69 0.66
N SER A 571 7.21 -20.36 0.93
CA SER A 571 6.79 -19.13 1.61
C SER A 571 5.66 -19.42 2.61
N GLY A 572 5.58 -18.68 3.71
CA GLY A 572 4.43 -18.66 4.62
C GLY A 572 3.44 -17.54 4.26
N VAL A 573 2.14 -17.74 4.49
CA VAL A 573 1.09 -16.76 4.15
C VAL A 573 0.18 -16.52 5.36
N ARG A 574 -0.11 -15.25 5.68
CA ARG A 574 -1.01 -14.83 6.77
C ARG A 574 -1.94 -13.70 6.28
N LYS A 575 -3.26 -13.85 6.46
CA LYS A 575 -4.30 -12.88 6.07
C LYS A 575 -4.22 -12.37 4.62
N GLY A 576 -3.63 -13.15 3.71
CA GLY A 576 -3.45 -12.80 2.29
C GLY A 576 -2.08 -12.23 1.92
N ASN A 577 -1.26 -11.82 2.90
CA ASN A 577 0.13 -11.41 2.64
C ASN A 577 1.05 -12.63 2.66
N GLU A 578 1.95 -12.72 1.68
CA GLU A 578 3.02 -13.73 1.64
C GLU A 578 4.31 -13.17 2.30
N SER A 579 5.06 -14.04 2.97
CA SER A 579 6.42 -13.77 3.45
C SER A 579 7.45 -13.93 2.34
N GLY A 580 8.69 -13.50 2.59
CA GLY A 580 9.81 -13.74 1.67
C GLY A 580 9.98 -15.24 1.40
N SER A 581 9.95 -15.62 0.12
CA SER A 581 10.13 -17.00 -0.30
C SER A 581 11.60 -17.38 -0.31
N ILE A 582 11.97 -18.44 0.41
CA ILE A 582 13.28 -19.07 0.23
C ILE A 582 13.25 -19.94 -1.04
N THR A 583 14.24 -19.76 -1.92
CA THR A 583 14.41 -20.54 -3.17
C THR A 583 15.65 -21.42 -3.13
N THR A 584 15.54 -22.61 -3.73
CA THR A 584 16.65 -23.53 -3.97
C THR A 584 16.41 -24.29 -5.27
N GLU A 585 17.48 -24.62 -5.98
CA GLU A 585 17.42 -25.47 -7.18
C GLU A 585 17.95 -26.87 -6.90
N PHE A 586 17.44 -27.85 -7.64
CA PHE A 586 17.99 -29.19 -7.73
C PHE A 586 17.85 -29.75 -9.16
N THR A 587 18.54 -30.83 -9.46
CA THR A 587 18.41 -31.57 -10.73
C THR A 587 18.05 -33.00 -10.41
N THR A 588 17.01 -33.53 -11.05
CA THR A 588 16.61 -34.95 -10.93
C THR A 588 17.68 -35.88 -11.50
N GLU A 589 17.71 -37.12 -10.99
CA GLU A 589 18.60 -38.15 -11.55
C GLU A 589 18.17 -38.55 -12.98
N ILE A 590 19.06 -39.25 -13.68
CA ILE A 590 18.81 -39.74 -15.04
C ILE A 590 18.17 -41.13 -14.93
N ASP A 591 17.03 -41.35 -15.58
CA ASP A 591 16.36 -42.66 -15.57
C ASP A 591 17.19 -43.73 -16.29
N ALA A 592 17.17 -44.95 -15.77
CA ALA A 592 17.89 -46.08 -16.36
C ALA A 592 17.21 -46.53 -17.67
N PRO A 593 17.98 -46.99 -18.69
CA PRO A 593 17.42 -47.59 -19.90
C PRO A 593 16.50 -48.78 -19.58
N LYS A 594 15.32 -48.83 -20.20
CA LYS A 594 14.27 -49.82 -19.89
C LYS A 594 14.34 -51.00 -20.90
N ASN A 595 13.76 -52.15 -20.54
CA ASN A 595 13.56 -53.31 -21.43
C ASN A 595 14.79 -53.86 -22.20
N LEU A 596 16.01 -53.78 -21.64
CA LEU A 596 17.23 -54.34 -22.22
C LEU A 596 17.09 -55.83 -22.60
N ARG A 597 17.21 -56.14 -23.89
CA ARG A 597 17.12 -57.49 -24.47
C ARG A 597 18.22 -57.77 -25.49
N LEU A 598 18.53 -59.05 -25.69
CA LEU A 598 19.44 -59.55 -26.72
C LEU A 598 18.65 -59.90 -27.98
N VAL A 599 18.95 -59.23 -29.10
CA VAL A 599 18.27 -59.44 -30.39
C VAL A 599 18.98 -60.54 -31.19
N SER A 600 20.30 -60.42 -31.35
CA SER A 600 21.12 -61.34 -32.12
C SER A 600 22.54 -61.47 -31.54
N LYS A 601 23.33 -62.42 -32.07
CA LYS A 601 24.71 -62.64 -31.65
C LYS A 601 25.54 -63.30 -32.74
N THR A 602 26.79 -62.88 -32.84
CA THR A 602 27.83 -63.52 -33.66
C THR A 602 28.96 -64.03 -32.75
N SER A 603 30.12 -64.38 -33.31
CA SER A 603 31.31 -64.75 -32.54
C SER A 603 31.98 -63.57 -31.83
N THR A 604 31.83 -62.35 -32.36
CA THR A 604 32.51 -61.13 -31.87
C THR A 604 31.57 -59.95 -31.61
N THR A 605 30.29 -60.04 -31.95
CA THR A 605 29.26 -59.01 -31.69
C THR A 605 28.06 -59.59 -30.94
N LEU A 606 27.40 -58.73 -30.16
CA LEU A 606 26.13 -59.01 -29.48
C LEU A 606 25.21 -57.82 -29.80
N GLU A 607 24.07 -58.09 -30.44
CA GLU A 607 23.11 -57.04 -30.80
C GLU A 607 22.08 -56.91 -29.69
N LEU A 608 21.96 -55.69 -29.17
CA LEU A 608 21.20 -55.35 -27.97
C LEU A 608 20.17 -54.28 -28.34
N GLU A 609 19.02 -54.36 -27.69
CA GLU A 609 17.92 -53.42 -27.87
C GLU A 609 17.35 -53.07 -26.50
N TRP A 610 16.94 -51.82 -26.32
CA TRP A 610 16.44 -51.26 -25.07
C TRP A 610 15.62 -50.00 -25.39
N ASP A 611 14.77 -49.58 -24.45
CA ASP A 611 14.10 -48.29 -24.53
C ASP A 611 14.99 -47.20 -23.91
N ASN A 612 15.13 -46.07 -24.61
CA ASN A 612 15.99 -44.97 -24.16
C ASN A 612 15.44 -44.24 -22.93
N SER A 613 16.35 -43.63 -22.17
CA SER A 613 16.03 -42.67 -21.10
C SER A 613 15.26 -41.47 -21.63
N GLU A 614 14.28 -41.00 -20.85
CA GLU A 614 13.47 -39.81 -21.16
C GLU A 614 14.26 -38.50 -21.07
N ALA A 615 15.48 -38.53 -20.52
CA ALA A 615 16.32 -37.36 -20.29
C ALA A 615 17.26 -36.96 -21.45
N GLU A 616 17.37 -37.77 -22.51
CA GLU A 616 18.28 -37.61 -23.67
C GLU A 616 19.80 -37.60 -23.36
N ARG A 617 20.72 -37.99 -24.27
CA ARG A 617 20.62 -38.77 -25.54
C ARG A 617 21.88 -39.64 -25.78
N LEU A 618 22.93 -39.47 -24.96
CA LEU A 618 24.18 -40.24 -25.02
C LEU A 618 24.07 -41.47 -24.10
N MET A 619 24.74 -42.56 -24.46
CA MET A 619 24.69 -43.81 -23.72
C MET A 619 26.08 -44.44 -23.65
N SER A 620 26.41 -45.01 -22.49
CA SER A 620 27.64 -45.77 -22.30
C SER A 620 27.33 -47.24 -22.05
N VAL A 621 27.99 -48.11 -22.82
CA VAL A 621 27.90 -49.56 -22.71
C VAL A 621 29.18 -50.07 -22.05
N SER A 622 29.02 -50.84 -21.00
CA SER A 622 30.09 -51.47 -20.23
C SER A 622 30.01 -52.99 -20.35
N PHE A 623 31.17 -53.64 -20.37
CA PHE A 623 31.30 -55.10 -20.40
C PHE A 623 32.12 -55.56 -19.19
N MET A 624 31.74 -56.70 -18.60
CA MET A 624 32.48 -57.39 -17.55
C MET A 624 32.78 -58.84 -17.99
N PRO A 625 34.05 -59.27 -18.01
CA PRO A 625 35.25 -58.48 -17.74
C PRO A 625 35.47 -57.35 -18.77
N GLY A 626 36.20 -56.29 -18.37
CA GLY A 626 36.36 -55.01 -19.08
C GLY A 626 37.16 -55.06 -20.38
N GLN A 627 36.75 -55.90 -21.32
CA GLN A 627 37.46 -56.23 -22.55
C GLN A 627 36.77 -55.58 -23.75
N ARG A 628 37.48 -54.74 -24.52
CA ARG A 628 36.91 -54.05 -25.70
C ARG A 628 36.58 -54.98 -26.88
N ASN A 629 37.20 -56.15 -26.94
CA ASN A 629 36.98 -57.15 -27.99
C ASN A 629 36.31 -58.37 -27.36
N LEU A 630 35.09 -58.71 -27.81
CA LEU A 630 34.40 -59.90 -27.34
C LEU A 630 35.03 -61.16 -27.93
N LEU A 631 35.33 -62.15 -27.08
CA LEU A 631 35.90 -63.43 -27.48
C LEU A 631 34.81 -64.44 -27.86
N PRO A 632 35.01 -65.27 -28.90
CA PRO A 632 34.04 -66.30 -29.27
C PRO A 632 33.80 -67.35 -28.17
N GLY A 633 32.55 -67.77 -28.00
CA GLY A 633 32.10 -68.75 -27.01
C GLY A 633 32.25 -68.32 -25.55
N THR A 634 32.36 -67.02 -25.27
CA THR A 634 32.63 -66.42 -23.95
C THR A 634 31.40 -65.65 -23.43
N GLU A 635 31.23 -65.63 -22.11
CA GLU A 635 30.09 -65.00 -21.44
C GLU A 635 30.50 -63.66 -20.81
N TYR A 636 29.68 -62.64 -21.03
CA TYR A 636 29.91 -61.26 -20.61
C TYR A 636 28.70 -60.74 -19.85
N GLY A 637 28.95 -60.09 -18.71
CA GLY A 637 27.98 -59.20 -18.09
C GLY A 637 28.01 -57.85 -18.81
N ILE A 638 26.86 -57.33 -19.21
CA ILE A 638 26.73 -56.09 -19.98
C ILE A 638 25.92 -55.10 -19.17
N GLY A 639 26.39 -53.87 -19.01
CA GLY A 639 25.69 -52.78 -18.32
C GLY A 639 25.54 -51.56 -19.22
N ILE A 640 24.30 -51.15 -19.52
CA ILE A 640 24.01 -49.94 -20.33
C ILE A 640 23.49 -48.83 -19.42
N SER A 641 24.03 -47.62 -19.56
CA SER A 641 23.65 -46.44 -18.77
C SER A 641 23.49 -45.21 -19.67
N ALA A 642 22.53 -44.36 -19.35
CA ALA A 642 22.37 -43.06 -20.01
C ALA A 642 23.38 -42.04 -19.45
N MET A 643 23.82 -41.12 -20.30
CA MET A 643 24.84 -40.11 -20.00
C MET A 643 24.32 -38.71 -20.33
N LYS A 644 24.40 -37.78 -19.38
CA LYS A 644 24.06 -36.36 -19.58
C LYS A 644 25.18 -35.48 -19.05
N GLY A 645 26.03 -34.99 -19.97
CA GLY A 645 27.30 -34.35 -19.61
C GLY A 645 28.24 -35.34 -18.91
N SER A 646 28.61 -35.03 -17.67
CA SER A 646 29.40 -35.90 -16.79
C SER A 646 28.61 -36.98 -16.06
N ASN A 647 27.28 -36.85 -16.00
CA ASN A 647 26.45 -37.64 -15.08
C ASN A 647 25.92 -38.90 -15.76
N GLN A 648 25.92 -40.02 -15.03
CA GLN A 648 25.61 -41.36 -15.52
C GLN A 648 24.41 -41.93 -14.76
N SER A 649 23.44 -42.54 -15.46
CA SER A 649 22.33 -43.26 -14.83
C SER A 649 22.81 -44.53 -14.12
N THR A 650 21.98 -45.11 -13.26
CA THR A 650 22.18 -46.51 -12.85
C THR A 650 22.16 -47.43 -14.09
N PRO A 651 23.05 -48.44 -14.18
CA PRO A 651 23.16 -49.26 -15.38
C PRO A 651 22.13 -50.40 -15.39
N ALA A 652 21.42 -50.55 -16.51
CA ALA A 652 20.62 -51.74 -16.81
C ALA A 652 21.55 -52.90 -17.17
N THR A 653 21.51 -54.00 -16.42
CA THR A 653 22.47 -55.12 -16.55
C THR A 653 21.86 -56.42 -17.08
N MET A 654 22.55 -57.09 -18.01
CA MET A 654 22.17 -58.40 -18.54
C MET A 654 23.43 -59.25 -18.85
N ASN A 655 23.37 -60.57 -18.64
CA ASN A 655 24.43 -61.50 -19.07
C ASN A 655 24.12 -62.07 -20.47
N ALA A 656 25.12 -62.11 -21.35
CA ALA A 656 25.00 -62.71 -22.67
C ALA A 656 26.28 -63.46 -23.08
N ARG A 657 26.13 -64.52 -23.89
CA ARG A 657 27.24 -65.38 -24.35
C ARG A 657 27.34 -65.37 -25.87
N THR A 658 28.53 -65.05 -26.39
CA THR A 658 28.85 -65.01 -27.83
C THR A 658 28.72 -66.38 -28.51
N GLY A 659 28.58 -66.36 -29.83
CA GLY A 659 28.62 -67.55 -30.69
C GLY A 659 30.03 -68.13 -30.82
N LEU A 660 30.14 -69.30 -31.45
CA LEU A 660 31.43 -69.87 -31.87
C LEU A 660 31.93 -69.14 -33.12
N ASP A 661 33.26 -69.01 -33.25
CA ASP A 661 33.89 -68.38 -34.43
C ASP A 661 33.66 -69.23 -35.69
N VAL A 662 33.48 -68.56 -36.82
CA VAL A 662 33.35 -69.20 -38.14
C VAL A 662 34.76 -69.43 -38.69
N PRO A 663 35.05 -70.59 -39.33
CA PRO A 663 36.30 -70.78 -40.05
C PRO A 663 36.47 -69.73 -41.16
N MET A 664 37.39 -68.78 -41.00
CA MET A 664 37.65 -67.73 -41.99
C MET A 664 38.54 -68.25 -43.13
N ASP A 665 38.73 -67.44 -44.17
CA ASP A 665 39.68 -67.70 -45.28
C ASP A 665 39.51 -69.07 -45.97
N LEU A 666 38.27 -69.60 -45.97
CA LEU A 666 37.92 -70.84 -46.66
C LEU A 666 38.16 -70.68 -48.17
N THR A 667 39.20 -71.33 -48.67
CA THR A 667 39.74 -71.13 -50.01
C THR A 667 40.02 -72.46 -50.70
N VAL A 668 39.75 -72.51 -52.02
CA VAL A 668 40.19 -73.60 -52.89
C VAL A 668 41.63 -73.30 -53.31
N THR A 669 42.57 -74.08 -52.79
CA THR A 669 44.01 -73.90 -53.05
C THR A 669 44.47 -74.61 -54.33
N ALA A 670 43.77 -75.68 -54.71
CA ALA A 670 43.84 -76.29 -56.04
C ALA A 670 42.53 -77.06 -56.31
N SER A 671 41.96 -76.85 -57.50
CA SER A 671 40.93 -77.67 -58.11
C SER A 671 41.53 -78.45 -59.27
N THR A 672 41.26 -79.75 -59.33
CA THR A 672 41.46 -80.59 -60.53
C THR A 672 40.10 -81.08 -61.02
N ASP A 673 40.08 -81.83 -62.11
CA ASP A 673 38.86 -82.45 -62.64
C ASP A 673 38.12 -83.31 -61.61
N ASN A 674 38.81 -83.92 -60.62
CA ASN A 674 38.20 -84.85 -59.67
C ASN A 674 38.52 -84.59 -58.18
N THR A 675 39.25 -83.52 -57.85
CA THR A 675 39.62 -83.19 -56.45
C THR A 675 39.57 -81.69 -56.18
N ILE A 676 39.08 -81.31 -55.00
CA ILE A 676 39.05 -79.92 -54.53
C ILE A 676 39.78 -79.84 -53.18
N THR A 677 40.84 -79.03 -53.11
CA THR A 677 41.70 -78.94 -51.93
C THR A 677 41.45 -77.64 -51.17
N LEU A 678 41.05 -77.78 -49.90
CA LEU A 678 40.54 -76.70 -49.08
C LEU A 678 41.55 -76.31 -47.99
N VAL A 679 41.67 -75.02 -47.75
CA VAL A 679 42.34 -74.44 -46.56
C VAL A 679 41.37 -73.46 -45.91
N TRP A 680 41.40 -73.36 -44.58
CA TRP A 680 40.72 -72.32 -43.81
C TRP A 680 41.59 -71.86 -42.63
N GLY A 681 41.22 -70.73 -42.03
CA GLY A 681 41.82 -70.15 -40.83
C GLY A 681 41.36 -70.86 -39.54
N VAL A 682 42.25 -70.89 -38.55
CA VAL A 682 41.97 -71.46 -37.22
C VAL A 682 40.92 -70.61 -36.49
N VAL A 683 39.85 -71.23 -36.00
CA VAL A 683 38.84 -70.52 -35.19
C VAL A 683 39.37 -70.16 -33.81
N ARG A 684 39.05 -68.94 -33.33
CA ARG A 684 39.56 -68.43 -32.04
C ARG A 684 38.79 -68.95 -30.82
N GLY A 685 37.59 -69.48 -31.02
CA GLY A 685 36.77 -70.05 -29.95
C GLY A 685 37.21 -71.48 -29.58
N PRO A 686 37.01 -71.95 -28.33
CA PRO A 686 37.34 -73.33 -27.98
C PRO A 686 36.35 -74.30 -28.64
N ILE A 687 36.84 -75.23 -29.45
CA ILE A 687 36.04 -76.20 -30.22
C ILE A 687 36.53 -77.64 -30.02
N ASP A 688 35.65 -78.58 -30.34
CA ASP A 688 35.93 -80.02 -30.28
C ASP A 688 36.47 -80.53 -31.63
N HIS A 689 35.86 -80.10 -32.75
CA HIS A 689 36.21 -80.45 -34.13
C HIS A 689 35.56 -79.47 -35.13
N TYR A 690 36.02 -79.51 -36.38
CA TYR A 690 35.28 -78.95 -37.52
C TYR A 690 34.42 -80.03 -38.19
N LYS A 691 33.30 -79.61 -38.77
CA LYS A 691 32.44 -80.40 -39.65
C LYS A 691 32.47 -79.76 -41.03
N VAL A 692 32.91 -80.52 -42.04
CA VAL A 692 32.84 -80.17 -43.46
C VAL A 692 31.63 -80.89 -44.06
N THR A 693 30.85 -80.20 -44.88
CA THR A 693 29.75 -80.78 -45.66
C THR A 693 29.84 -80.31 -47.10
N TYR A 694 29.91 -81.22 -48.06
CA TYR A 694 29.94 -80.87 -49.47
C TYR A 694 28.71 -81.44 -50.18
N THR A 695 28.11 -80.62 -51.03
CA THR A 695 26.81 -80.91 -51.67
C THR A 695 26.86 -80.70 -53.16
N SER A 696 26.40 -81.70 -53.90
CA SER A 696 26.25 -81.72 -55.35
C SER A 696 24.81 -82.08 -55.72
N SER A 697 24.50 -82.09 -57.01
CA SER A 697 23.27 -82.71 -57.55
C SER A 697 23.11 -84.19 -57.20
N SER A 698 24.20 -84.89 -56.88
CA SER A 698 24.24 -86.31 -56.51
C SER A 698 24.07 -86.59 -55.01
N GLY A 699 24.22 -85.59 -54.13
CA GLY A 699 23.87 -85.73 -52.71
C GLY A 699 24.56 -84.77 -51.73
N VAL A 700 24.32 -84.99 -50.44
CA VAL A 700 24.99 -84.31 -49.32
C VAL A 700 25.93 -85.30 -48.65
N THR A 701 27.21 -84.95 -48.53
CA THR A 701 28.23 -85.76 -47.84
C THR A 701 28.88 -84.97 -46.71
N GLU A 702 29.13 -85.62 -45.57
CA GLU A 702 29.66 -84.99 -44.36
C GLU A 702 30.97 -85.65 -43.91
N MET A 703 31.94 -84.82 -43.51
CA MET A 703 33.24 -85.23 -42.98
C MET A 703 33.51 -84.49 -41.67
N THR A 704 34.18 -85.14 -40.71
CA THR A 704 34.66 -84.49 -39.48
C THR A 704 36.17 -84.35 -39.52
N VAL A 705 36.67 -83.20 -39.08
CA VAL A 705 38.08 -82.82 -39.15
C VAL A 705 38.54 -82.44 -37.74
N PRO A 706 39.63 -83.04 -37.22
CA PRO A 706 40.20 -82.66 -35.92
C PRO A 706 40.45 -81.15 -35.84
N LYS A 707 40.18 -80.56 -34.68
CA LYS A 707 40.35 -79.11 -34.42
C LYS A 707 41.77 -78.58 -34.73
N ASP A 708 42.76 -79.46 -34.69
CA ASP A 708 44.18 -79.16 -34.88
C ASP A 708 44.61 -79.16 -36.38
N LEU A 709 43.67 -79.41 -37.29
CA LEU A 709 43.85 -79.39 -38.75
C LEU A 709 42.89 -78.38 -39.39
N THR A 710 43.40 -77.55 -40.31
CA THR A 710 42.60 -76.56 -41.06
C THR A 710 42.74 -76.67 -42.57
N THR A 711 43.07 -77.87 -43.06
CA THR A 711 43.08 -78.21 -44.48
C THR A 711 42.57 -79.63 -44.69
N THR A 712 41.83 -79.83 -45.78
CA THR A 712 41.36 -81.15 -46.23
C THR A 712 41.28 -81.20 -47.75
N THR A 713 41.60 -82.37 -48.31
CA THR A 713 41.40 -82.68 -49.72
C THR A 713 40.09 -83.44 -49.91
N LEU A 714 39.12 -82.87 -50.64
CA LEU A 714 37.96 -83.61 -51.10
C LEU A 714 38.34 -84.45 -52.32
N THR A 715 38.07 -85.75 -52.26
CA THR A 715 38.31 -86.72 -53.33
C THR A 715 37.00 -87.22 -53.93
N ASP A 716 37.10 -87.98 -55.02
CA ASP A 716 35.99 -88.70 -55.63
C ASP A 716 34.86 -87.77 -56.13
N LEU A 717 35.25 -86.59 -56.63
CA LEU A 717 34.34 -85.57 -57.14
C LEU A 717 34.08 -85.71 -58.65
N GLU A 718 32.98 -85.15 -59.12
CA GLU A 718 32.55 -85.14 -60.52
C GLU A 718 33.24 -84.01 -61.34
N PRO A 719 33.74 -84.30 -62.56
CA PRO A 719 34.39 -83.31 -63.42
C PRO A 719 33.39 -82.39 -64.13
N GLY A 720 33.68 -81.09 -64.16
CA GLY A 720 32.79 -80.05 -64.67
C GLY A 720 31.58 -79.77 -63.77
N ALA A 721 31.66 -80.06 -62.48
CA ALA A 721 30.56 -79.92 -61.52
C ALA A 721 30.84 -78.84 -60.45
N GLU A 722 29.76 -78.21 -59.99
CA GLU A 722 29.77 -77.23 -58.88
C GLU A 722 29.46 -77.95 -57.56
N TYR A 723 30.33 -77.77 -56.57
CA TYR A 723 30.18 -78.27 -55.21
C TYR A 723 30.06 -77.11 -54.24
N THR A 724 28.89 -76.95 -53.62
CA THR A 724 28.74 -76.06 -52.46
C THR A 724 29.31 -76.76 -51.25
N ILE A 725 30.39 -76.20 -50.68
CA ILE A 725 31.13 -76.79 -49.56
C ILE A 725 31.01 -75.87 -48.35
N THR A 726 30.50 -76.40 -47.24
CA THR A 726 30.33 -75.68 -45.98
C THR A 726 31.24 -76.23 -44.89
N VAL A 727 31.89 -75.36 -44.11
CA VAL A 727 32.76 -75.75 -42.98
C VAL A 727 32.30 -75.03 -41.72
N ALA A 728 31.86 -75.78 -40.70
CA ALA A 728 31.39 -75.26 -39.43
C ALA A 728 32.20 -75.81 -38.25
N ALA A 729 32.51 -74.95 -37.28
CA ALA A 729 33.17 -75.32 -36.04
C ALA A 729 32.14 -75.79 -34.99
N ARG A 730 32.43 -76.85 -34.22
CA ARG A 730 31.47 -77.45 -33.29
C ARG A 730 32.04 -77.61 -31.87
N ARG A 731 31.19 -77.33 -30.87
CA ARG A 731 31.46 -77.52 -29.44
C ARG A 731 30.23 -78.07 -28.72
N GLY A 732 30.20 -79.38 -28.48
CA GLY A 732 29.07 -80.09 -27.87
C GLY A 732 27.76 -79.92 -28.65
N ARG A 733 26.81 -79.17 -28.05
CA ARG A 733 25.52 -78.81 -28.68
C ARG A 733 25.57 -77.49 -29.48
N GLN A 734 26.65 -76.72 -29.40
CA GLN A 734 26.82 -75.50 -30.18
C GLN A 734 27.57 -75.78 -31.48
N GLN A 735 27.19 -75.08 -32.54
CA GLN A 735 27.85 -75.06 -33.84
C GLN A 735 27.93 -73.61 -34.30
N SER A 736 29.02 -73.22 -34.97
CA SER A 736 29.13 -71.90 -35.62
C SER A 736 28.20 -71.83 -36.84
N SER A 737 28.06 -70.63 -37.41
CA SER A 737 27.72 -70.51 -38.84
C SER A 737 28.74 -71.31 -39.66
N SER A 738 28.31 -71.90 -40.77
CA SER A 738 29.23 -72.51 -41.73
C SER A 738 29.82 -71.43 -42.64
N ALA A 739 31.13 -71.44 -42.84
CA ALA A 739 31.73 -70.77 -43.99
C ALA A 739 31.40 -71.60 -45.23
N THR A 740 30.88 -70.99 -46.28
CA THR A 740 30.49 -71.67 -47.52
C THR A 740 31.36 -71.18 -48.67
N ILE A 741 31.85 -72.10 -49.49
CA ILE A 741 32.48 -71.82 -50.79
C ILE A 741 31.87 -72.70 -51.85
N ASP A 742 31.49 -72.11 -52.98
CA ASP A 742 31.13 -72.84 -54.19
C ASP A 742 32.41 -73.09 -54.98
N ALA A 743 32.76 -74.37 -55.13
CA ALA A 743 34.00 -74.81 -55.74
C ALA A 743 33.70 -75.63 -56.99
N PHE A 744 34.37 -75.30 -58.09
CA PHE A 744 34.13 -75.90 -59.40
C PHE A 744 35.34 -76.71 -59.86
N THR A 745 35.10 -77.87 -60.48
CA THR A 745 36.14 -78.67 -61.15
C THR A 745 36.43 -78.10 -62.56
N GLY A 746 37.01 -76.89 -62.61
CA GLY A 746 37.31 -76.13 -63.85
C GLY A 746 37.62 -74.63 -63.63
N ILE A 747 37.36 -73.79 -64.64
CA ILE A 747 37.59 -72.32 -64.67
C ILE A 747 36.26 -71.57 -64.89
N ARG A 748 36.09 -70.40 -64.24
CA ARG A 748 34.88 -69.53 -64.28
C ARG A 748 35.26 -68.04 -64.51
N PRO A 749 34.85 -67.42 -65.63
CA PRO A 749 35.09 -66.00 -65.91
C PRO A 749 34.11 -65.06 -65.18
N VAL A 750 34.36 -63.74 -65.28
CA VAL A 750 33.45 -62.69 -64.78
C VAL A 750 32.07 -62.80 -65.45
N SER A 751 31.02 -62.65 -64.66
CA SER A 751 29.63 -62.91 -65.09
C SER A 751 28.74 -61.67 -65.17
N HIS A 752 28.99 -60.64 -64.36
CA HIS A 752 28.15 -59.45 -64.25
C HIS A 752 28.98 -58.19 -63.96
N LEU A 753 28.55 -57.05 -64.53
CA LEU A 753 28.99 -55.71 -64.14
C LEU A 753 27.90 -55.06 -63.28
N TYR A 754 28.32 -54.46 -62.18
CA TYR A 754 27.48 -53.62 -61.31
C TYR A 754 27.87 -52.16 -61.49
N VAL A 755 26.88 -51.28 -61.42
CA VAL A 755 27.03 -49.83 -61.55
C VAL A 755 26.35 -49.20 -60.35
N SER A 756 27.03 -48.28 -59.68
CA SER A 756 26.58 -47.61 -58.45
C SER A 756 27.19 -46.21 -58.38
N GLU A 757 26.69 -45.37 -57.48
CA GLU A 757 27.23 -44.00 -57.27
C GLU A 757 27.34 -43.22 -58.59
N VAL A 758 26.28 -43.32 -59.41
CA VAL A 758 26.10 -42.46 -60.59
C VAL A 758 25.95 -41.03 -60.09
N THR A 759 26.65 -40.09 -60.73
CA THR A 759 26.49 -38.65 -60.56
C THR A 759 26.30 -38.00 -61.93
N SER A 760 26.32 -36.66 -61.96
CA SER A 760 26.33 -35.88 -63.20
C SER A 760 27.67 -35.91 -63.96
N ASP A 761 28.74 -36.41 -63.33
CA ASP A 761 30.12 -36.33 -63.85
C ASP A 761 30.98 -37.59 -63.61
N SER A 762 30.47 -38.57 -62.85
CA SER A 762 31.21 -39.76 -62.44
C SER A 762 30.32 -40.97 -62.18
N VAL A 763 30.91 -42.17 -62.10
CA VAL A 763 30.22 -43.41 -61.75
C VAL A 763 31.19 -44.47 -61.22
N LEU A 764 30.75 -45.27 -60.24
CA LEU A 764 31.49 -46.43 -59.73
C LEU A 764 31.06 -47.70 -60.47
N VAL A 765 32.03 -48.42 -61.04
CA VAL A 765 31.81 -49.70 -61.75
C VAL A 765 32.48 -50.82 -60.97
N ALA A 766 31.77 -51.93 -60.72
CA ALA A 766 32.25 -53.11 -60.01
C ALA A 766 31.90 -54.41 -60.75
N TRP A 767 32.52 -55.54 -60.41
CA TRP A 767 32.32 -56.81 -61.12
C TRP A 767 32.45 -58.04 -60.22
N THR A 768 31.89 -59.17 -60.66
CA THR A 768 32.05 -60.45 -59.96
C THR A 768 33.48 -60.97 -60.09
N SER A 769 34.00 -61.66 -59.06
CA SER A 769 35.35 -62.24 -59.11
C SER A 769 35.39 -63.45 -60.04
N PRO A 770 36.37 -63.56 -60.96
CA PRO A 770 36.66 -64.80 -61.64
C PRO A 770 37.27 -65.83 -60.67
N ALA A 771 37.19 -67.10 -61.03
CA ALA A 771 37.76 -68.22 -60.26
C ALA A 771 38.36 -69.27 -61.22
N PRO A 772 39.68 -69.54 -61.21
CA PRO A 772 40.73 -68.87 -60.42
C PRO A 772 40.86 -67.35 -60.71
N PRO A 773 41.61 -66.59 -59.88
CA PRO A 773 41.77 -65.14 -60.04
C PRO A 773 42.45 -64.74 -61.36
N ALA A 774 42.03 -63.61 -61.94
CA ALA A 774 42.59 -63.09 -63.18
C ALA A 774 43.92 -62.36 -62.96
N ASP A 775 44.71 -62.24 -64.03
CA ASP A 775 45.98 -61.50 -64.04
C ASP A 775 45.77 -60.01 -64.38
N LEU A 776 44.82 -59.69 -65.26
CA LEU A 776 44.55 -58.32 -65.71
C LEU A 776 43.11 -58.12 -66.19
N PHE A 777 42.58 -56.92 -65.99
CA PHE A 777 41.31 -56.45 -66.53
C PHE A 777 41.50 -55.25 -67.47
N ILE A 778 40.64 -55.12 -68.48
CA ILE A 778 40.57 -53.94 -69.35
C ILE A 778 39.15 -53.38 -69.31
N LEU A 779 38.97 -52.22 -68.68
CA LEU A 779 37.72 -51.47 -68.63
C LEU A 779 37.72 -50.45 -69.78
N SER A 780 36.62 -50.32 -70.53
CA SER A 780 36.45 -49.25 -71.50
C SER A 780 35.02 -48.73 -71.55
N TYR A 781 34.89 -47.41 -71.66
CA TYR A 781 33.61 -46.70 -71.66
C TYR A 781 33.50 -45.78 -72.88
N SER A 782 32.27 -45.63 -73.37
CA SER A 782 31.95 -44.86 -74.58
C SER A 782 30.57 -44.21 -74.46
N SER A 783 30.46 -42.93 -74.83
CA SER A 783 29.16 -42.27 -75.03
C SER A 783 28.39 -42.94 -76.17
N ALA A 784 27.05 -42.88 -76.14
CA ALA A 784 26.18 -43.45 -77.17
C ALA A 784 26.47 -42.93 -78.60
N ASP A 785 26.92 -41.68 -78.72
CA ASP A 785 27.30 -41.06 -80.00
C ASP A 785 28.73 -41.46 -80.47
N GLY A 786 29.47 -42.23 -79.66
CA GLY A 786 30.85 -42.64 -79.94
C GLY A 786 31.89 -41.52 -79.89
N THR A 787 31.50 -40.32 -79.44
CA THR A 787 32.33 -39.11 -79.37
C THR A 787 33.40 -39.21 -78.29
N ASP A 788 32.98 -39.39 -77.03
CA ASP A 788 33.88 -39.76 -75.93
C ASP A 788 34.06 -41.27 -75.91
N THR A 789 35.31 -41.72 -76.05
CA THR A 789 35.71 -43.12 -75.79
C THR A 789 37.00 -43.13 -74.98
N SER A 790 37.09 -44.02 -73.99
CA SER A 790 38.28 -44.13 -73.13
C SER A 790 38.46 -45.54 -72.59
N LYS A 791 39.73 -45.90 -72.29
CA LYS A 791 40.13 -47.23 -71.84
C LYS A 791 41.08 -47.14 -70.65
N VAL A 792 40.87 -48.01 -69.67
CA VAL A 792 41.65 -48.10 -68.42
C VAL A 792 42.05 -49.56 -68.20
N THR A 793 43.35 -49.83 -68.16
CA THR A 793 43.89 -51.15 -67.77
C THR A 793 43.97 -51.22 -66.25
N LEU A 794 43.47 -52.31 -65.67
CA LEU A 794 43.30 -52.50 -64.23
C LEU A 794 43.92 -53.82 -63.79
N ASP A 795 44.54 -53.80 -62.62
CA ASP A 795 45.23 -54.96 -62.02
C ASP A 795 44.25 -56.12 -61.74
N GLY A 796 44.68 -57.38 -61.89
CA GLY A 796 43.85 -58.57 -61.65
C GLY A 796 43.29 -58.69 -60.23
N SER A 797 43.87 -57.96 -59.26
CA SER A 797 43.34 -57.84 -57.90
C SER A 797 42.24 -56.77 -57.73
N LYS A 798 41.80 -56.08 -58.79
CA LYS A 798 40.75 -55.06 -58.72
C LYS A 798 39.37 -55.68 -58.93
N MET A 799 38.41 -55.24 -58.11
CA MET A 799 37.00 -55.65 -58.18
C MET A 799 36.05 -54.46 -58.45
N SER A 800 36.58 -53.23 -58.45
CA SER A 800 35.89 -52.01 -58.85
C SER A 800 36.86 -50.91 -59.32
N SER A 801 36.32 -49.93 -60.05
CA SER A 801 37.00 -48.69 -60.47
C SER A 801 35.99 -47.55 -60.57
N LEU A 802 36.38 -46.36 -60.09
CA LEU A 802 35.66 -45.12 -60.34
C LEU A 802 36.00 -44.62 -61.75
N VAL A 803 35.01 -44.08 -62.46
CA VAL A 803 35.15 -43.36 -63.73
C VAL A 803 34.69 -41.92 -63.51
N GLN A 804 35.46 -40.94 -63.97
CA GLN A 804 35.20 -39.51 -63.75
C GLN A 804 35.41 -38.71 -65.05
N GLY A 805 34.81 -37.52 -65.14
CA GLY A 805 34.87 -36.67 -66.32
C GLY A 805 33.85 -37.04 -67.39
N LEU A 806 32.70 -37.59 -66.97
CA LEU A 806 31.55 -37.85 -67.82
C LEU A 806 30.74 -36.56 -68.04
N LEU A 807 29.98 -36.50 -69.13
CA LEU A 807 29.00 -35.45 -69.37
C LEU A 807 27.69 -35.75 -68.62
N PRO A 808 26.95 -34.75 -68.12
CA PRO A 808 25.68 -34.94 -67.44
C PRO A 808 24.57 -35.39 -68.41
N SER A 809 23.53 -36.06 -67.89
CA SER A 809 22.37 -36.53 -68.66
C SER A 809 22.72 -37.37 -69.92
N THR A 810 23.89 -38.01 -69.94
CA THR A 810 24.47 -38.63 -71.14
C THR A 810 24.52 -40.14 -70.98
N HIS A 811 24.16 -40.87 -72.04
CA HIS A 811 24.12 -42.33 -72.03
C HIS A 811 25.50 -42.91 -72.36
N TYR A 812 26.04 -43.72 -71.46
CA TYR A 812 27.35 -44.37 -71.58
C TYR A 812 27.22 -45.89 -71.56
N THR A 813 27.89 -46.54 -72.51
CA THR A 813 28.13 -47.99 -72.50
C THR A 813 29.49 -48.25 -71.88
N VAL A 814 29.56 -49.20 -70.94
CA VAL A 814 30.78 -49.62 -70.24
C VAL A 814 31.02 -51.10 -70.51
N SER A 815 32.27 -51.48 -70.74
CA SER A 815 32.68 -52.86 -71.06
C SER A 815 33.94 -53.28 -70.31
N LEU A 816 34.03 -54.55 -69.95
CA LEU A 816 35.17 -55.15 -69.24
C LEU A 816 35.63 -56.43 -69.94
N ILE A 817 36.94 -56.63 -70.06
CA ILE A 817 37.57 -57.87 -70.53
C ILE A 817 38.47 -58.42 -69.41
N THR A 818 38.47 -59.74 -69.23
CA THR A 818 39.30 -60.46 -68.25
C THR A 818 40.42 -61.23 -68.96
N ILE A 819 41.63 -61.24 -68.39
CA ILE A 819 42.79 -61.97 -68.92
C ILE A 819 43.40 -62.85 -67.82
N GLN A 820 43.66 -64.12 -68.14
CA GLN A 820 44.26 -65.12 -67.25
C GLN A 820 45.17 -66.06 -68.06
N GLY A 821 46.49 -65.96 -67.86
CA GLY A 821 47.48 -66.60 -68.71
C GLY A 821 47.28 -66.25 -70.19
N ASP A 822 47.30 -67.27 -71.06
CA ASP A 822 47.01 -67.12 -72.49
C ASP A 822 45.50 -67.05 -72.82
N VAL A 823 44.61 -67.02 -71.82
CA VAL A 823 43.14 -67.05 -71.99
C VAL A 823 42.52 -65.68 -71.73
N THR A 824 41.83 -65.14 -72.74
CA THR A 824 41.04 -63.90 -72.66
C THR A 824 39.54 -64.20 -72.66
N SER A 825 38.77 -63.56 -71.78
CA SER A 825 37.31 -63.66 -71.80
C SER A 825 36.69 -62.90 -72.98
N GLU A 826 35.45 -63.23 -73.31
CA GLU A 826 34.59 -62.32 -74.08
C GLU A 826 34.34 -61.01 -73.29
N PRO A 827 34.09 -59.87 -73.98
CA PRO A 827 33.82 -58.60 -73.32
C PRO A 827 32.40 -58.58 -72.74
N ILE A 828 32.28 -58.34 -71.43
CA ILE A 828 30.99 -58.10 -70.79
C ILE A 828 30.64 -56.61 -70.83
N THR A 829 29.39 -56.27 -71.16
CA THR A 829 28.90 -54.90 -71.35
C THR A 829 27.75 -54.55 -70.41
N THR A 830 27.69 -53.30 -69.95
CA THR A 830 26.54 -52.70 -69.26
C THR A 830 26.31 -51.26 -69.75
N SER A 831 25.13 -50.70 -69.52
CA SER A 831 24.77 -49.34 -69.95
C SER A 831 24.18 -48.53 -68.80
N LEU A 832 24.53 -47.25 -68.75
CA LEU A 832 24.13 -46.30 -67.72
C LEU A 832 23.83 -44.93 -68.34
N THR A 833 23.09 -44.09 -67.64
CA THR A 833 22.92 -42.67 -67.98
C THR A 833 23.33 -41.86 -66.76
N THR A 834 24.16 -40.83 -66.95
CA THR A 834 24.57 -39.91 -65.87
C THR A 834 23.42 -39.01 -65.45
N ASP A 835 23.47 -38.53 -64.22
CA ASP A 835 22.43 -37.64 -63.67
C ASP A 835 22.46 -36.25 -64.32
N MET A 836 21.39 -35.48 -64.12
CA MET A 836 21.30 -34.08 -64.52
C MET A 836 22.12 -33.19 -63.58
N ASP A 837 22.92 -32.25 -64.12
CA ASP A 837 23.73 -31.37 -63.28
C ASP A 837 22.89 -30.27 -62.59
N PRO A 838 23.17 -29.94 -61.32
CA PRO A 838 22.44 -28.92 -60.59
C PRO A 838 22.88 -27.50 -60.99
N PRO A 839 22.07 -26.47 -60.68
CA PRO A 839 22.49 -25.07 -60.75
C PRO A 839 23.76 -24.82 -59.94
N LYS A 840 24.64 -23.92 -60.39
CA LYS A 840 25.94 -23.65 -59.76
C LYS A 840 26.04 -22.21 -59.28
N GLU A 841 26.87 -21.96 -58.27
CA GLU A 841 27.13 -20.61 -57.70
C GLU A 841 25.84 -19.82 -57.38
N LEU A 842 24.96 -20.41 -56.56
CA LEU A 842 23.80 -19.71 -56.01
C LEU A 842 24.26 -18.55 -55.12
N THR A 843 23.82 -17.34 -55.44
CA THR A 843 24.18 -16.09 -54.75
C THR A 843 22.93 -15.27 -54.41
N VAL A 844 23.06 -14.38 -53.42
CA VAL A 844 21.97 -13.55 -52.90
C VAL A 844 22.35 -12.06 -52.98
N SER A 845 21.39 -11.22 -53.35
CA SER A 845 21.53 -9.79 -53.66
C SER A 845 20.23 -9.05 -53.38
N ASP A 846 20.28 -7.71 -53.35
CA ASP A 846 19.12 -6.80 -53.27
C ASP A 846 18.03 -7.27 -52.28
N VAL A 847 18.43 -7.38 -51.02
CA VAL A 847 17.58 -7.80 -49.89
C VAL A 847 16.82 -6.60 -49.33
N THR A 848 15.49 -6.69 -49.32
CA THR A 848 14.59 -5.69 -48.72
C THR A 848 13.86 -6.26 -47.50
N GLU A 849 12.88 -5.52 -46.98
CA GLU A 849 12.00 -5.93 -45.89
C GLU A 849 11.06 -7.09 -46.30
N ASP A 850 10.75 -7.19 -47.60
CA ASP A 850 9.69 -8.02 -48.18
C ASP A 850 10.14 -8.87 -49.39
N ALA A 851 11.36 -8.69 -49.88
CA ALA A 851 11.87 -9.32 -51.10
C ALA A 851 13.38 -9.64 -51.02
N VAL A 852 13.81 -10.61 -51.84
CA VAL A 852 15.20 -11.06 -51.97
C VAL A 852 15.49 -11.42 -53.43
N THR A 853 16.60 -10.96 -53.99
CA THR A 853 17.06 -11.36 -55.32
C THR A 853 18.12 -12.45 -55.24
N ILE A 854 17.86 -13.59 -55.86
CA ILE A 854 18.82 -14.70 -56.01
C ILE A 854 19.31 -14.80 -57.45
N SER A 855 20.55 -15.26 -57.67
CA SER A 855 21.06 -15.57 -59.01
C SER A 855 22.03 -16.76 -59.02
N TRP A 856 22.11 -17.46 -60.15
CA TRP A 856 22.84 -18.72 -60.30
C TRP A 856 23.29 -18.97 -61.75
N ILE A 857 24.23 -19.90 -61.92
CA ILE A 857 24.72 -20.37 -63.23
C ILE A 857 23.84 -21.53 -63.73
N LYS A 858 23.39 -21.42 -65.00
CA LYS A 858 22.56 -22.41 -65.70
C LYS A 858 23.31 -23.76 -65.89
N PRO A 859 22.67 -24.91 -65.60
CA PRO A 859 23.20 -26.25 -65.88
C PRO A 859 23.64 -26.47 -67.34
N LEU A 860 24.53 -27.46 -67.54
CA LEU A 860 25.04 -27.86 -68.86
C LEU A 860 24.09 -28.82 -69.59
N ALA A 861 23.44 -29.73 -68.86
CA ALA A 861 22.37 -30.55 -69.41
C ALA A 861 21.12 -29.68 -69.69
N PRO A 862 20.31 -29.97 -70.72
CA PRO A 862 19.03 -29.31 -70.94
C PRO A 862 18.02 -29.69 -69.85
N PHE A 863 17.07 -28.82 -69.52
CA PHE A 863 16.00 -29.04 -68.55
C PHE A 863 14.82 -28.12 -68.86
N GLU A 864 13.66 -28.36 -68.27
CA GLU A 864 12.42 -27.66 -68.64
C GLU A 864 12.18 -26.42 -67.77
N TYR A 865 12.40 -26.53 -66.46
CA TYR A 865 12.24 -25.44 -65.50
C TYR A 865 13.13 -25.66 -64.27
N TYR A 866 13.38 -24.60 -63.51
CA TYR A 866 13.88 -24.71 -62.15
C TYR A 866 12.70 -24.73 -61.17
N LYS A 867 12.86 -25.54 -60.13
CA LYS A 867 11.96 -25.61 -58.98
C LYS A 867 12.66 -24.90 -57.83
N LEU A 868 12.10 -23.77 -57.41
CA LEU A 868 12.58 -22.98 -56.28
C LEU A 868 11.71 -23.31 -55.07
N SER A 869 12.31 -23.72 -53.95
CA SER A 869 11.60 -23.98 -52.70
C SER A 869 12.23 -23.15 -51.59
N TYR A 870 11.44 -22.37 -50.85
CA TYR A 870 11.91 -21.54 -49.75
C TYR A 870 11.14 -21.85 -48.46
N GLN A 871 11.84 -21.77 -47.33
CA GLN A 871 11.26 -22.08 -46.03
C GLN A 871 11.68 -21.15 -44.91
N SER A 872 10.78 -20.94 -43.95
CA SER A 872 11.03 -20.25 -42.68
C SER A 872 10.26 -20.91 -41.53
N ALA A 873 8.96 -21.19 -41.75
CA ALA A 873 8.15 -22.07 -40.88
C ALA A 873 7.22 -23.03 -41.65
N ARG A 874 7.09 -22.82 -42.97
CA ARG A 874 6.47 -23.70 -43.96
C ARG A 874 7.39 -23.71 -45.19
N VAL A 875 7.26 -24.74 -46.03
CA VAL A 875 7.92 -24.81 -47.33
C VAL A 875 6.93 -24.38 -48.38
N ASP A 876 7.23 -23.29 -49.07
CA ASP A 876 6.50 -22.83 -50.27
C ASP A 876 7.43 -22.97 -51.49
N SER A 877 6.86 -23.11 -52.69
CA SER A 877 7.65 -23.41 -53.90
C SER A 877 7.09 -22.81 -55.18
N GLU A 878 7.97 -22.32 -56.04
CA GLU A 878 7.67 -21.70 -57.33
C GLU A 878 8.38 -22.40 -58.50
N MET A 879 7.84 -22.23 -59.71
CA MET A 879 8.40 -22.77 -60.95
C MET A 879 8.95 -21.62 -61.80
N ILE A 880 10.20 -21.72 -62.21
CA ILE A 880 10.95 -20.66 -62.90
C ILE A 880 11.43 -21.19 -64.25
N ASP A 881 11.24 -20.42 -65.33
CA ASP A 881 11.64 -20.83 -66.69
C ASP A 881 13.15 -21.11 -66.80
N SER A 882 13.52 -22.11 -67.59
CA SER A 882 14.90 -22.56 -67.75
C SER A 882 15.89 -21.48 -68.20
N ASP A 883 15.43 -20.46 -68.94
CA ASP A 883 16.27 -19.36 -69.44
C ASP A 883 16.52 -18.24 -68.42
N VAL A 884 15.85 -18.29 -67.25
CA VAL A 884 16.10 -17.37 -66.14
C VAL A 884 17.34 -17.78 -65.35
N THR A 885 18.15 -16.81 -64.94
CA THR A 885 19.34 -17.00 -64.09
C THR A 885 19.38 -16.08 -62.87
N ASN A 886 18.38 -15.21 -62.73
CA ASN A 886 18.16 -14.34 -61.58
C ASN A 886 16.65 -14.20 -61.30
N TYR A 887 16.26 -14.24 -60.03
CA TYR A 887 14.84 -14.21 -59.64
C TYR A 887 14.62 -13.46 -58.33
N THR A 888 13.51 -12.73 -58.27
CA THR A 888 13.13 -11.88 -57.13
C THR A 888 12.00 -12.56 -56.34
N LEU A 889 12.34 -13.23 -55.24
CA LEU A 889 11.34 -13.63 -54.24
C LEU A 889 10.72 -12.37 -53.63
N SER A 890 9.42 -12.39 -53.37
CA SER A 890 8.66 -11.25 -52.81
C SER A 890 7.55 -11.73 -51.88
N SER A 891 6.91 -10.80 -51.16
CA SER A 891 5.91 -11.11 -50.11
C SER A 891 6.48 -11.91 -48.92
N LEU A 892 7.77 -11.72 -48.64
CA LEU A 892 8.46 -12.25 -47.46
C LEU A 892 8.11 -11.41 -46.21
N PHE A 893 8.37 -11.95 -45.01
CA PHE A 893 8.22 -11.20 -43.75
C PHE A 893 9.53 -10.50 -43.35
N PRO A 894 9.50 -9.30 -42.76
CA PRO A 894 10.69 -8.56 -42.34
C PRO A 894 11.42 -9.21 -41.16
N ALA A 895 12.72 -8.94 -41.06
CA ALA A 895 13.64 -9.45 -40.03
C ALA A 895 13.52 -10.96 -39.75
N THR A 896 13.36 -11.76 -40.81
CA THR A 896 13.04 -13.20 -40.75
C THR A 896 14.07 -13.97 -41.58
N GLU A 897 14.53 -15.12 -41.06
CA GLU A 897 15.44 -16.00 -41.79
C GLU A 897 14.65 -16.89 -42.76
N TYR A 898 15.16 -17.01 -43.98
CA TYR A 898 14.67 -17.91 -45.01
C TYR A 898 15.82 -18.79 -45.52
N GLU A 899 15.60 -20.10 -45.54
CA GLU A 899 16.42 -21.02 -46.34
C GLU A 899 15.79 -21.13 -47.74
N ILE A 900 16.56 -20.81 -48.77
CA ILE A 900 16.16 -20.80 -50.17
C ILE A 900 16.92 -21.91 -50.88
N SER A 901 16.22 -22.73 -51.66
CA SER A 901 16.77 -23.93 -52.30
C SER A 901 16.28 -24.09 -53.73
N ILE A 902 17.16 -24.51 -54.65
CA ILE A 902 16.85 -24.62 -56.08
C ILE A 902 17.39 -25.92 -56.68
N ASN A 903 16.61 -26.51 -57.58
CA ASN A 903 17.04 -27.60 -58.46
C ASN A 903 16.46 -27.47 -59.88
N SER A 904 17.12 -28.08 -60.86
CA SER A 904 16.61 -28.20 -62.23
C SER A 904 15.68 -29.41 -62.34
N VAL A 905 14.67 -29.34 -63.21
CA VAL A 905 13.67 -30.40 -63.41
C VAL A 905 13.48 -30.67 -64.91
N ARG A 906 13.40 -31.95 -65.27
CA ARG A 906 13.04 -32.43 -66.62
C ARG A 906 12.17 -33.68 -66.52
N GLU A 907 10.96 -33.62 -67.07
CA GLU A 907 9.92 -34.65 -66.97
C GLU A 907 9.61 -35.08 -65.52
N SER A 908 10.24 -36.16 -65.05
CA SER A 908 10.13 -36.71 -63.69
C SER A 908 11.49 -36.84 -62.98
N GLN A 909 12.56 -36.31 -63.59
CA GLN A 909 13.90 -36.27 -63.02
C GLN A 909 14.19 -34.88 -62.46
N GLU A 910 14.56 -34.83 -61.19
CA GLU A 910 15.01 -33.63 -60.48
C GLU A 910 16.53 -33.73 -60.24
N SER A 911 17.27 -32.62 -60.39
CA SER A 911 18.68 -32.58 -59.98
C SER A 911 18.82 -32.64 -58.46
N THR A 912 20.05 -32.84 -58.00
CA THR A 912 20.41 -32.48 -56.61
C THR A 912 20.08 -31.01 -56.33
N VAL A 913 19.75 -30.71 -55.07
CA VAL A 913 19.30 -29.39 -54.62
C VAL A 913 20.49 -28.59 -54.08
N VAL A 914 20.53 -27.30 -54.41
CA VAL A 914 21.48 -26.32 -53.85
C VAL A 914 20.72 -25.33 -53.00
N SER A 915 21.14 -25.10 -51.75
CA SER A 915 20.50 -24.15 -50.83
C SER A 915 21.45 -23.08 -50.25
N THR A 916 20.86 -21.99 -49.76
CA THR A 916 21.50 -20.88 -49.04
C THR A 916 20.51 -20.31 -48.04
N SER A 917 20.97 -19.69 -46.94
CA SER A 917 20.09 -18.90 -46.04
C SER A 917 20.35 -17.40 -46.15
N VAL A 918 19.33 -16.61 -45.80
CA VAL A 918 19.36 -15.14 -45.79
C VAL A 918 18.35 -14.59 -44.78
N PHE A 919 18.67 -13.45 -44.16
CA PHE A 919 17.72 -12.66 -43.35
C PHE A 919 17.16 -11.52 -44.18
N THR A 920 15.84 -11.33 -44.19
CA THR A 920 15.21 -10.11 -44.72
C THR A 920 15.56 -8.89 -43.86
N ALA A 921 15.49 -7.69 -44.46
CA ALA A 921 15.73 -6.45 -43.74
C ALA A 921 14.65 -6.19 -42.67
N MET A 922 14.97 -5.32 -41.71
CA MET A 922 14.04 -4.96 -40.63
C MET A 922 13.26 -3.69 -40.99
N ASP A 923 11.94 -3.76 -40.90
CA ASP A 923 11.03 -2.67 -41.21
C ASP A 923 11.06 -1.55 -40.17
N MET A 924 10.82 -0.31 -40.61
CA MET A 924 11.02 0.89 -39.80
C MET A 924 9.78 1.37 -39.03
N PRO A 925 9.93 1.99 -37.84
CA PRO A 925 8.81 2.57 -37.10
C PRO A 925 8.10 3.67 -37.91
N ALA A 926 6.77 3.65 -37.93
CA ALA A 926 5.97 4.60 -38.70
C ALA A 926 5.41 5.75 -37.84
N GLU A 927 5.02 6.85 -38.50
CA GLU A 927 4.29 7.99 -37.89
C GLU A 927 4.93 8.61 -36.62
N LEU A 928 6.27 8.69 -36.56
CA LEU A 928 6.97 9.37 -35.45
C LEU A 928 6.54 10.85 -35.36
N THR A 929 5.82 11.17 -34.28
CA THR A 929 5.19 12.47 -34.06
C THR A 929 5.50 13.00 -32.66
N ALA A 930 5.73 14.32 -32.57
CA ALA A 930 5.88 15.04 -31.32
C ALA A 930 4.55 15.72 -30.94
N LEU A 931 4.02 15.34 -29.77
CA LEU A 931 2.75 15.79 -29.20
C LEU A 931 3.03 16.51 -27.87
N ASN A 932 2.04 17.28 -27.39
CA ASN A 932 2.11 17.98 -26.09
C ASN A 932 3.42 18.76 -25.86
N ILE A 933 3.88 19.49 -26.90
CA ILE A 933 5.15 20.22 -26.85
C ILE A 933 5.03 21.40 -25.88
N THR A 934 5.83 21.38 -24.82
CA THR A 934 5.98 22.43 -23.80
C THR A 934 7.38 23.04 -23.91
N PRO A 935 7.68 24.16 -23.21
CA PRO A 935 9.02 24.75 -23.24
C PRO A 935 10.14 23.82 -22.73
N GLN A 936 9.82 22.77 -21.95
CA GLN A 936 10.79 21.91 -21.27
C GLN A 936 10.65 20.40 -21.59
N GLY A 937 9.71 20.00 -22.45
CA GLY A 937 9.44 18.59 -22.75
C GLY A 937 8.35 18.39 -23.80
N ALA A 938 8.31 17.21 -24.40
CA ALA A 938 7.35 16.82 -25.44
C ALA A 938 7.11 15.29 -25.39
N LEU A 939 5.90 14.84 -25.71
CA LEU A 939 5.59 13.41 -25.81
C LEU A 939 5.82 12.93 -27.24
N LEU A 940 6.77 12.02 -27.45
CA LEU A 940 6.95 11.35 -28.72
C LEU A 940 6.03 10.13 -28.80
N ARG A 941 5.44 9.88 -29.97
CA ARG A 941 4.65 8.68 -30.27
C ARG A 941 4.97 8.16 -31.68
N TRP A 942 4.98 6.86 -31.86
CA TRP A 942 5.18 6.18 -33.14
C TRP A 942 4.35 4.89 -33.20
N ASN A 943 4.10 4.40 -34.40
CA ASN A 943 3.53 3.08 -34.63
C ASN A 943 4.67 2.04 -34.68
N PRO A 944 4.52 0.88 -34.02
CA PRO A 944 5.53 -0.17 -34.07
C PRO A 944 5.62 -0.78 -35.48
N PRO A 945 6.79 -1.32 -35.88
CA PRO A 945 6.92 -2.12 -37.09
C PRO A 945 6.16 -3.47 -36.97
N LEU A 946 6.06 -4.18 -38.09
CA LEU A 946 5.52 -5.53 -38.20
C LEU A 946 6.47 -6.58 -37.63
N SER A 947 7.79 -6.35 -37.72
CA SER A 947 8.78 -7.22 -37.07
C SER A 947 8.82 -7.03 -35.55
N ILE A 948 9.16 -8.11 -34.84
CA ILE A 948 9.38 -8.08 -33.38
C ILE A 948 10.62 -7.24 -33.08
N VAL A 949 10.46 -6.23 -32.22
CA VAL A 949 11.50 -5.30 -31.77
C VAL A 949 11.97 -5.66 -30.37
N ASP A 950 13.28 -5.74 -30.15
CA ASP A 950 13.87 -5.84 -28.81
C ASP A 950 13.89 -4.46 -28.14
N ASN A 951 14.46 -3.47 -28.83
CA ASN A 951 14.56 -2.08 -28.37
C ASN A 951 14.45 -1.09 -29.54
N TYR A 952 13.96 0.11 -29.26
CA TYR A 952 14.12 1.28 -30.11
C TYR A 952 15.26 2.17 -29.58
N VAL A 953 16.03 2.74 -30.51
CA VAL A 953 17.08 3.74 -30.20
C VAL A 953 16.61 5.10 -30.70
N LEU A 954 16.44 6.02 -29.76
CA LEU A 954 16.05 7.41 -30.02
C LEU A 954 17.29 8.30 -29.91
N THR A 955 17.53 9.17 -30.90
CA THR A 955 18.61 10.17 -30.87
C THR A 955 18.03 11.57 -31.05
N ILE A 956 18.21 12.43 -30.05
CA ILE A 956 17.73 13.81 -30.06
C ILE A 956 18.90 14.72 -30.38
N THR A 957 18.81 15.46 -31.48
CA THR A 957 19.86 16.39 -31.91
C THR A 957 19.41 17.83 -31.78
N HIS A 958 20.34 18.68 -31.35
CA HIS A 958 20.17 20.12 -31.21
C HIS A 958 21.40 20.84 -31.78
N ASN A 959 21.15 21.92 -32.54
CA ASN A 959 22.16 22.71 -33.26
C ASN A 959 23.22 21.88 -34.02
N GLN A 960 22.82 20.71 -34.54
CA GLN A 960 23.63 19.76 -35.32
C GLN A 960 24.94 19.26 -34.65
N LEU A 961 25.12 19.48 -33.34
CA LEU A 961 26.38 19.20 -32.63
C LEU A 961 26.22 18.45 -31.31
N THR A 962 25.08 18.59 -30.62
CA THR A 962 24.77 17.83 -29.40
C THR A 962 23.70 16.79 -29.71
N ALA A 963 24.00 15.52 -29.43
CA ALA A 963 23.14 14.37 -29.71
C ALA A 963 22.97 13.51 -28.45
N ASP A 964 21.77 13.52 -27.86
CA ASP A 964 21.43 12.71 -26.69
C ASP A 964 20.72 11.42 -27.13
N THR A 965 21.23 10.26 -26.71
CA THR A 965 20.73 8.94 -27.10
C THR A 965 19.98 8.24 -25.97
N PHE A 966 18.76 7.79 -26.24
CA PHE A 966 17.88 7.09 -25.30
C PHE A 966 17.52 5.71 -25.85
N LEU A 967 17.62 4.68 -24.98
CA LEU A 967 17.17 3.33 -25.30
C LEU A 967 15.75 3.13 -24.73
N VAL A 968 14.82 2.65 -25.57
CA VAL A 968 13.42 2.43 -25.20
C VAL A 968 13.05 0.98 -25.50
N GLU A 969 12.39 0.31 -24.55
CA GLU A 969 11.95 -1.09 -24.67
C GLU A 969 11.03 -1.29 -25.89
N GLY A 970 11.21 -2.39 -26.64
CA GLY A 970 10.49 -2.66 -27.90
C GLY A 970 8.97 -2.77 -27.79
N ASN A 971 8.44 -2.93 -26.58
CA ASN A 971 7.00 -2.96 -26.28
C ASN A 971 6.34 -1.58 -26.13
N LYS A 972 7.12 -0.48 -26.12
CA LYS A 972 6.61 0.89 -25.97
C LYS A 972 6.38 1.56 -27.33
N GLN A 973 5.34 2.40 -27.38
CA GLN A 973 4.90 3.15 -28.57
C GLN A 973 5.00 4.67 -28.34
N GLU A 974 5.39 5.10 -27.15
CA GLU A 974 5.54 6.49 -26.76
C GLU A 974 6.70 6.69 -25.76
N HIS A 975 7.26 7.90 -25.74
CA HIS A 975 8.36 8.29 -24.86
C HIS A 975 8.29 9.77 -24.50
N GLN A 976 8.33 10.10 -23.20
CA GLN A 976 8.22 11.46 -22.70
C GLN A 976 9.59 12.13 -22.61
N LEU A 977 9.83 13.15 -23.43
CA LEU A 977 10.99 14.01 -23.33
C LEU A 977 10.86 15.00 -22.18
N SER A 978 11.98 15.29 -21.51
CA SER A 978 12.10 16.26 -20.42
C SER A 978 13.46 16.96 -20.51
N ASN A 979 13.61 18.07 -19.77
CA ASN A 979 14.82 18.91 -19.75
C ASN A 979 15.19 19.52 -21.12
N LEU A 980 14.21 19.70 -22.02
CA LEU A 980 14.40 20.51 -23.23
C LEU A 980 14.58 21.98 -22.86
N LYS A 981 15.23 22.75 -23.73
CA LYS A 981 15.35 24.20 -23.61
C LYS A 981 14.15 24.89 -24.27
N PRO A 982 13.61 25.98 -23.71
CA PRO A 982 12.60 26.81 -24.37
C PRO A 982 13.07 27.42 -25.70
N SER A 983 12.13 27.80 -26.57
CA SER A 983 12.40 28.53 -27.83
C SER A 983 13.49 27.90 -28.72
N THR A 984 13.54 26.56 -28.77
CA THR A 984 14.66 25.78 -29.33
C THR A 984 14.17 24.71 -30.30
N SER A 985 14.83 24.56 -31.45
CA SER A 985 14.53 23.52 -32.45
C SER A 985 15.33 22.25 -32.21
N TYR A 986 14.65 21.11 -32.20
CA TYR A 986 15.19 19.77 -32.00
C TYR A 986 14.82 18.86 -33.19
N SER A 987 15.76 18.02 -33.63
CA SER A 987 15.51 16.97 -34.62
C SER A 987 15.73 15.60 -33.98
N VAL A 988 14.69 14.78 -34.00
CA VAL A 988 14.58 13.53 -33.26
C VAL A 988 14.54 12.37 -34.24
N ALA A 989 15.56 11.51 -34.18
CA ALA A 989 15.69 10.30 -34.98
C ALA A 989 15.34 9.05 -34.15
N LEU A 990 14.72 8.04 -34.77
CA LEU A 990 14.32 6.78 -34.15
C LEU A 990 14.57 5.60 -35.10
N TYR A 991 15.15 4.52 -34.61
CA TYR A 991 15.18 3.23 -35.33
C TYR A 991 14.94 2.06 -34.36
N ALA A 992 14.55 0.90 -34.92
CA ALA A 992 14.30 -0.33 -34.17
C ALA A 992 15.50 -1.29 -34.26
N THR A 993 15.60 -2.20 -33.29
CA THR A 993 16.68 -3.20 -33.20
C THR A 993 16.13 -4.58 -32.81
N LYS A 994 16.72 -5.64 -33.38
CA LYS A 994 16.39 -7.05 -33.10
C LYS A 994 17.66 -7.90 -33.23
N GLY A 995 18.28 -8.26 -32.11
CA GLY A 995 19.60 -8.90 -32.09
C GLY A 995 20.64 -8.08 -32.88
N PRO A 996 21.25 -8.62 -33.95
CA PRO A 996 22.19 -7.89 -34.80
C PRO A 996 21.52 -7.01 -35.88
N LEU A 997 20.20 -7.09 -36.06
CA LEU A 997 19.48 -6.34 -37.09
C LEU A 997 19.04 -4.96 -36.59
N THR A 998 19.11 -3.97 -37.47
CA THR A 998 18.68 -2.58 -37.24
C THR A 998 17.79 -2.12 -38.38
N SER A 999 16.67 -1.46 -38.10
CA SER A 999 15.81 -0.92 -39.15
C SER A 999 16.24 0.45 -39.66
N GLY A 1000 15.57 0.93 -40.71
CA GLY A 1000 15.71 2.30 -41.19
C GLY A 1000 15.34 3.34 -40.11
N THR A 1001 15.95 4.52 -40.20
CA THR A 1001 15.73 5.61 -39.22
C THR A 1001 14.65 6.57 -39.68
N VAL A 1002 13.57 6.70 -38.89
CA VAL A 1002 12.55 7.74 -39.06
C VAL A 1002 12.93 8.99 -38.27
N ILE A 1003 12.66 10.18 -38.82
CA ILE A 1003 13.05 11.46 -38.21
C ILE A 1003 11.83 12.39 -38.10
N THR A 1004 11.67 13.05 -36.95
CA THR A 1004 10.65 14.08 -36.72
C THR A 1004 11.30 15.34 -36.14
N ASN A 1005 10.75 16.52 -36.44
CA ASN A 1005 11.28 17.80 -35.98
C ASN A 1005 10.27 18.47 -35.05
N LEU A 1006 10.74 19.01 -33.92
CA LEU A 1006 9.93 19.76 -32.97
C LEU A 1006 10.62 21.08 -32.59
N GLN A 1007 9.84 22.10 -32.26
CA GLN A 1007 10.34 23.36 -31.74
C GLN A 1007 9.62 23.66 -30.43
N THR A 1008 10.37 23.83 -29.35
CA THR A 1008 9.80 24.18 -28.05
C THR A 1008 9.29 25.63 -28.08
N PRO A 1009 8.10 25.92 -27.53
CA PRO A 1009 7.65 27.29 -27.37
C PRO A 1009 8.52 28.06 -26.39
N MET A 1010 8.43 29.40 -26.43
CA MET A 1010 8.98 30.28 -25.42
C MET A 1010 8.25 30.08 -24.08
N ASP A 1011 8.99 29.97 -22.98
CA ASP A 1011 8.40 29.93 -21.64
C ASP A 1011 7.92 31.31 -21.17
N ALA A 1012 6.98 31.33 -20.23
CA ALA A 1012 6.31 32.54 -19.79
C ALA A 1012 6.84 33.02 -18.43
N PRO A 1013 6.81 34.34 -18.14
CA PRO A 1013 7.26 34.89 -16.86
C PRO A 1013 6.51 34.26 -15.69
N VAL A 1014 7.25 33.82 -14.67
CA VAL A 1014 6.70 33.07 -13.53
C VAL A 1014 6.43 34.02 -12.36
N ASN A 1015 5.58 33.62 -11.40
CA ASN A 1015 5.33 34.37 -10.15
C ASN A 1015 4.82 35.81 -10.34
N LEU A 1016 4.02 36.06 -11.39
CA LEU A 1016 3.37 37.36 -11.62
C LEU A 1016 2.44 37.72 -10.45
N THR A 1017 2.84 38.73 -9.68
CA THR A 1017 2.26 39.14 -8.41
C THR A 1017 1.92 40.62 -8.42
N ALA A 1018 0.92 41.01 -7.64
CA ALA A 1018 0.54 42.40 -7.40
C ALA A 1018 0.60 42.70 -5.89
N SER A 1019 1.38 43.71 -5.51
CA SER A 1019 1.68 44.09 -4.13
C SER A 1019 1.61 45.62 -3.97
N GLU A 1020 1.72 46.13 -2.74
CA GLU A 1020 1.62 47.58 -2.42
C GLU A 1020 0.41 48.28 -3.09
N VAL A 1021 -0.75 47.62 -3.09
CA VAL A 1021 -1.96 48.11 -3.77
C VAL A 1021 -2.61 49.23 -2.96
N ASN A 1022 -2.42 50.46 -3.43
CA ASN A 1022 -3.05 51.66 -2.91
C ASN A 1022 -4.31 52.03 -3.70
N HIS A 1023 -5.01 53.06 -3.24
CA HIS A 1023 -6.20 53.62 -3.92
C HIS A 1023 -5.94 54.12 -5.38
N ARG A 1024 -4.68 54.36 -5.79
CA ARG A 1024 -4.32 54.83 -7.14
C ARG A 1024 -3.06 54.19 -7.76
N SER A 1025 -2.46 53.19 -7.12
CA SER A 1025 -1.22 52.54 -7.60
C SER A 1025 -1.12 51.09 -7.17
N ALA A 1026 -0.35 50.28 -7.90
CA ALA A 1026 0.03 48.93 -7.50
C ALA A 1026 1.44 48.60 -8.01
N LEU A 1027 2.21 47.82 -7.24
CA LEU A 1027 3.49 47.26 -7.66
C LEU A 1027 3.26 45.88 -8.27
N ILE A 1028 3.66 45.70 -9.52
CA ILE A 1028 3.60 44.41 -10.23
C ILE A 1028 5.01 43.84 -10.29
N SER A 1029 5.18 42.54 -10.00
CA SER A 1029 6.48 41.85 -9.96
C SER A 1029 6.40 40.45 -10.56
N TRP A 1030 7.47 39.98 -11.19
CA TRP A 1030 7.57 38.66 -11.83
C TRP A 1030 9.01 38.15 -11.84
N GLN A 1031 9.16 36.87 -12.12
CA GLN A 1031 10.43 36.20 -12.38
C GLN A 1031 10.63 36.08 -13.91
N PRO A 1032 11.82 36.39 -14.45
CA PRO A 1032 12.08 36.33 -15.89
C PRO A 1032 12.01 34.87 -16.42
N PRO A 1033 11.69 34.68 -17.71
CA PRO A 1033 11.76 33.37 -18.37
C PRO A 1033 13.21 32.90 -18.57
N VAL A 1034 13.36 31.63 -18.93
CA VAL A 1034 14.64 30.97 -19.24
C VAL A 1034 15.03 31.20 -20.71
N ALA A 1035 14.08 31.44 -21.60
CA ALA A 1035 14.35 31.93 -22.95
C ALA A 1035 14.94 33.35 -22.93
N GLU A 1036 15.91 33.62 -23.81
CA GLU A 1036 16.29 34.99 -24.18
C GLU A 1036 15.11 35.68 -24.88
N ILE A 1037 14.83 36.93 -24.50
CA ILE A 1037 13.70 37.75 -24.94
C ILE A 1037 14.16 39.19 -25.26
N ASP A 1038 13.39 39.90 -26.08
CA ASP A 1038 13.67 41.31 -26.41
C ASP A 1038 12.97 42.26 -25.42
N ASN A 1039 11.76 41.93 -24.99
CA ASN A 1039 10.91 42.77 -24.14
C ASN A 1039 9.76 41.99 -23.47
N TYR A 1040 9.09 42.64 -22.52
CA TYR A 1040 7.77 42.22 -22.03
C TYR A 1040 6.68 43.16 -22.53
N MET A 1041 5.50 42.59 -22.81
CA MET A 1041 4.26 43.31 -23.05
C MET A 1041 3.35 43.14 -21.82
N LEU A 1042 3.21 44.22 -21.04
CA LEU A 1042 2.27 44.29 -19.92
C LEU A 1042 1.00 44.99 -20.38
N THR A 1043 -0.14 44.33 -20.28
CA THR A 1043 -1.45 44.92 -20.57
C THR A 1043 -2.34 44.84 -19.34
N TYR A 1044 -3.02 45.92 -18.98
CA TYR A 1044 -3.93 45.96 -17.84
C TYR A 1044 -5.28 46.54 -18.22
N LYS A 1045 -6.36 45.94 -17.70
CA LYS A 1045 -7.75 46.29 -18.05
C LYS A 1045 -8.66 46.48 -16.83
N THR A 1046 -9.61 47.42 -16.93
CA THR A 1046 -10.75 47.54 -16.01
C THR A 1046 -11.91 46.62 -16.43
N PRO A 1047 -12.95 46.43 -15.59
CA PRO A 1047 -14.14 45.66 -15.96
C PRO A 1047 -14.93 46.32 -17.10
N ASP A 1048 -14.91 47.66 -17.17
CA ASP A 1048 -15.54 48.48 -18.22
C ASP A 1048 -14.84 48.38 -19.60
N GLY A 1049 -13.83 47.52 -19.73
CA GLY A 1049 -13.15 47.24 -20.99
C GLY A 1049 -12.07 48.26 -21.40
N SER A 1050 -11.76 49.26 -20.56
CA SER A 1050 -10.60 50.13 -20.82
C SER A 1050 -9.31 49.32 -20.65
N ARG A 1051 -8.47 49.26 -21.69
CA ARG A 1051 -7.15 48.60 -21.69
C ARG A 1051 -6.04 49.63 -21.82
N LYS A 1052 -4.94 49.42 -21.11
CA LYS A 1052 -3.67 50.14 -21.28
C LYS A 1052 -2.55 49.12 -21.47
N GLU A 1053 -1.56 49.47 -22.28
CA GLU A 1053 -0.50 48.58 -22.73
C GLU A 1053 0.85 49.28 -22.57
N LEU A 1054 1.81 48.59 -21.96
CA LEU A 1054 3.17 49.04 -21.77
C LEU A 1054 4.11 47.98 -22.33
N ILE A 1055 5.20 48.46 -22.95
CA ILE A 1055 6.34 47.63 -23.31
C ILE A 1055 7.42 47.93 -22.28
N LEU A 1056 8.00 46.89 -21.71
CA LEU A 1056 9.02 46.91 -20.66
C LEU A 1056 10.28 46.22 -21.21
N ASP A 1057 11.46 46.63 -20.75
CA ASP A 1057 12.72 46.08 -21.26
C ASP A 1057 12.95 44.65 -20.71
N ALA A 1058 13.74 43.82 -21.39
CA ALA A 1058 13.96 42.41 -21.01
C ALA A 1058 14.50 42.21 -19.58
N GLU A 1059 15.22 43.21 -19.06
CA GLU A 1059 15.80 43.24 -17.71
C GLU A 1059 14.77 43.62 -16.61
N ASP A 1060 13.60 44.15 -16.99
CA ASP A 1060 12.56 44.57 -16.03
C ASP A 1060 11.93 43.34 -15.36
N THR A 1061 11.92 43.35 -14.03
CA THR A 1061 11.30 42.30 -13.18
C THR A 1061 10.16 42.83 -12.30
N TRP A 1062 9.93 44.15 -12.35
CA TRP A 1062 8.84 44.81 -11.65
C TRP A 1062 8.49 46.15 -12.32
N ILE A 1063 7.26 46.63 -12.10
CA ILE A 1063 6.84 48.00 -12.42
C ILE A 1063 5.76 48.49 -11.45
N ARG A 1064 5.83 49.76 -11.05
CA ARG A 1064 4.73 50.42 -10.32
C ARG A 1064 3.75 51.04 -11.31
N LEU A 1065 2.54 50.50 -11.38
CA LEU A 1065 1.44 51.10 -12.13
C LEU A 1065 0.85 52.26 -11.31
N GLU A 1066 0.72 53.44 -11.91
CA GLU A 1066 0.18 54.64 -11.27
C GLU A 1066 -0.99 55.24 -12.08
N GLY A 1067 -1.75 56.14 -11.44
CA GLY A 1067 -2.92 56.77 -12.07
C GLY A 1067 -4.06 55.78 -12.32
N LEU A 1068 -4.20 54.78 -11.44
CA LEU A 1068 -5.32 53.85 -11.40
C LEU A 1068 -6.56 54.55 -10.83
N ALA A 1069 -7.75 54.06 -11.20
CA ALA A 1069 -9.01 54.51 -10.61
C ALA A 1069 -9.21 53.87 -9.22
N GLU A 1070 -9.95 54.56 -8.35
CA GLU A 1070 -10.30 54.10 -6.99
C GLU A 1070 -11.43 53.06 -7.07
N ILE A 1071 -11.43 52.03 -6.21
CA ILE A 1071 -12.45 50.96 -6.16
C ILE A 1071 -12.63 50.18 -7.48
N THR A 1072 -11.54 49.91 -8.21
CA THR A 1072 -11.62 49.16 -9.49
C THR A 1072 -10.72 47.93 -9.48
N GLU A 1073 -11.29 46.80 -9.94
CA GLU A 1073 -10.56 45.58 -10.20
C GLU A 1073 -9.76 45.71 -11.51
N TYR A 1074 -8.45 45.49 -11.43
CA TYR A 1074 -7.55 45.44 -12.56
C TYR A 1074 -7.09 44.01 -12.82
N THR A 1075 -7.38 43.48 -14.02
CA THR A 1075 -6.65 42.31 -14.52
C THR A 1075 -5.39 42.79 -15.22
N VAL A 1076 -4.22 42.40 -14.70
CA VAL A 1076 -2.93 42.54 -15.38
C VAL A 1076 -2.62 41.26 -16.13
N LYS A 1077 -2.09 41.40 -17.33
CA LYS A 1077 -1.56 40.35 -18.18
C LYS A 1077 -0.13 40.70 -18.55
N LEU A 1078 0.79 39.74 -18.40
CA LEU A 1078 2.18 39.84 -18.82
C LEU A 1078 2.47 38.75 -19.86
N GLN A 1079 3.22 39.12 -20.88
CA GLN A 1079 3.69 38.23 -21.93
C GLN A 1079 5.13 38.64 -22.28
N ALA A 1080 6.03 37.68 -22.45
CA ALA A 1080 7.38 37.95 -22.96
C ALA A 1080 7.39 37.78 -24.49
N ALA A 1081 8.30 38.47 -25.19
CA ALA A 1081 8.39 38.39 -26.64
C ALA A 1081 9.84 38.49 -27.16
N ARG A 1082 10.08 37.88 -28.33
CA ARG A 1082 11.31 38.00 -29.13
C ARG A 1082 10.94 38.09 -30.60
N GLY A 1083 11.15 39.25 -31.22
CA GLY A 1083 10.73 39.55 -32.58
C GLY A 1083 9.22 39.46 -32.78
N LEU A 1084 8.77 38.33 -33.35
CA LEU A 1084 7.36 38.00 -33.55
C LEU A 1084 6.87 36.82 -32.69
N ASP A 1085 7.79 36.09 -32.05
CA ASP A 1085 7.45 34.98 -31.17
C ASP A 1085 7.12 35.52 -29.77
N THR A 1086 6.05 35.01 -29.16
CA THR A 1086 5.57 35.46 -27.85
C THR A 1086 5.30 34.28 -26.93
N SER A 1087 5.60 34.42 -25.64
CA SER A 1087 5.29 33.42 -24.60
C SER A 1087 3.78 33.19 -24.45
N ALA A 1088 3.40 32.19 -23.66
CA ALA A 1088 2.05 32.16 -23.10
C ALA A 1088 1.80 33.43 -22.24
N VAL A 1089 0.54 33.88 -22.18
CA VAL A 1089 0.15 35.05 -21.37
C VAL A 1089 -0.16 34.61 -19.94
N VAL A 1090 0.54 35.21 -18.97
CA VAL A 1090 0.27 35.02 -17.54
C VAL A 1090 -0.54 36.21 -17.03
N SER A 1091 -1.42 36.00 -16.05
CA SER A 1091 -2.33 37.05 -15.57
C SER A 1091 -2.57 37.00 -14.07
N THR A 1092 -2.72 38.17 -13.46
CA THR A 1092 -3.09 38.35 -12.05
C THR A 1092 -4.15 39.45 -11.91
N THR A 1093 -4.86 39.48 -10.78
CA THR A 1093 -5.98 40.39 -10.51
C THR A 1093 -5.82 41.05 -9.15
N PHE A 1094 -6.02 42.38 -9.07
CA PHE A 1094 -6.03 43.13 -7.83
C PHE A 1094 -7.08 44.24 -7.87
N THR A 1095 -7.51 44.75 -6.70
CA THR A 1095 -8.50 45.82 -6.59
C THR A 1095 -7.95 47.00 -5.82
N THR A 1096 -8.08 48.21 -6.35
CA THR A 1096 -7.63 49.45 -5.70
C THR A 1096 -8.53 49.86 -4.53
N GLY A 1097 -7.92 50.29 -3.42
CA GLY A 1097 -8.65 50.69 -2.21
C GLY A 1097 -9.36 52.06 -2.29
N LEU A 1098 -10.00 52.43 -1.19
CA LEU A 1098 -10.63 53.75 -0.98
C LEU A 1098 -9.65 54.78 -0.39
N ARG A 1099 -9.90 56.07 -0.64
CA ARG A 1099 -9.04 57.17 -0.16
C ARG A 1099 -9.52 57.72 1.19
N PHE A 1100 -9.02 57.16 2.29
CA PHE A 1100 -9.29 57.69 3.63
C PHE A 1100 -8.53 59.01 3.90
N THR A 1101 -9.28 60.11 4.07
CA THR A 1101 -8.76 61.38 4.60
C THR A 1101 -9.38 61.68 5.96
N ILE A 1102 -8.62 61.52 7.05
CA ILE A 1102 -9.03 61.95 8.38
C ILE A 1102 -8.71 63.45 8.53
N ALA A 1103 -9.77 64.26 8.62
CA ALA A 1103 -9.69 65.66 9.01
C ALA A 1103 -10.49 65.87 10.30
N LEU A 1104 -10.01 66.76 11.18
CA LEU A 1104 -10.62 67.02 12.49
C LEU A 1104 -12.06 67.57 12.36
N ILE A 1105 -12.94 67.13 13.26
CA ILE A 1105 -14.38 67.43 13.20
C ILE A 1105 -14.65 68.93 13.43
N GLY A 1106 -15.28 69.56 12.43
CA GLY A 1106 -15.72 70.96 12.43
C GLY A 1106 -17.19 71.12 12.01
N THR A 1107 -18.09 70.41 12.68
CA THR A 1107 -19.57 70.46 12.56
C THR A 1107 -20.23 69.96 11.25
N GLY A 1108 -21.24 69.09 11.39
CA GLY A 1108 -22.53 69.26 10.69
C GLY A 1108 -22.90 68.34 9.50
N LYS A 1109 -23.80 67.39 9.81
CA LYS A 1109 -24.89 66.82 8.94
C LYS A 1109 -24.59 65.75 7.85
N LEU A 1110 -25.50 64.75 7.86
CA LEU A 1110 -26.02 63.91 6.76
C LEU A 1110 -25.20 62.70 6.21
N HIS A 1111 -25.69 61.50 6.58
CA HIS A 1111 -25.83 60.23 5.84
C HIS A 1111 -24.76 59.73 4.84
N HIS A 1112 -24.32 58.47 5.06
CA HIS A 1112 -23.79 57.43 4.13
C HIS A 1112 -22.75 57.85 3.05
N LYS A 1113 -21.70 57.07 2.78
CA LYS A 1113 -21.57 55.59 2.79
C LYS A 1113 -20.07 55.19 2.84
N GLU A 1114 -19.80 53.87 2.91
CA GLU A 1114 -18.52 53.20 2.62
C GLU A 1114 -17.31 53.49 3.54
N GLU A 1115 -16.22 52.71 3.46
CA GLU A 1115 -16.05 51.25 3.70
C GLU A 1115 -14.55 50.88 3.65
N LEU A 1116 -14.14 49.89 4.45
CA LEU A 1116 -13.02 48.96 4.22
C LEU A 1116 -11.59 49.49 3.91
N SER A 1117 -10.68 49.26 4.85
CA SER A 1117 -9.32 48.74 4.61
C SER A 1117 -8.85 48.06 5.92
N SER A 1118 -8.74 46.74 6.08
CA SER A 1118 -8.05 45.67 5.34
C SER A 1118 -6.56 45.50 5.75
N HIS A 1119 -6.21 44.37 6.38
CA HIS A 1119 -5.42 43.29 5.76
C HIS A 1119 -4.85 42.25 6.75
N LEU A 1120 -5.30 41.00 6.56
CA LEU A 1120 -4.46 39.80 6.45
C LEU A 1120 -4.90 39.17 5.09
N VAL A 1121 -4.07 38.72 4.14
CA VAL A 1121 -2.67 38.24 4.13
C VAL A 1121 -2.53 36.96 4.97
N ASP A 1122 -2.39 35.75 4.42
CA ASP A 1122 -2.30 35.25 3.03
C ASP A 1122 -2.73 33.74 3.04
N LEU A 1123 -2.68 32.86 2.02
CA LEU A 1123 -2.03 32.81 0.69
C LEU A 1123 -2.97 32.15 -0.37
N PHE A 1124 -2.63 32.37 -1.65
CA PHE A 1124 -2.68 31.48 -2.82
C PHE A 1124 -3.02 29.98 -2.59
N GLN A 1125 -3.70 29.23 -3.47
CA GLN A 1125 -3.90 29.32 -4.94
C GLN A 1125 -5.23 28.57 -5.33
N PHE A 1126 -5.67 28.27 -6.57
CA PHE A 1126 -5.07 28.26 -7.92
C PHE A 1126 -6.15 28.34 -9.06
N ASN A 1127 -5.66 28.57 -10.28
CA ASN A 1127 -6.17 28.37 -11.65
C ASN A 1127 -7.53 27.67 -11.91
N PHE A 1128 -8.46 28.22 -12.72
CA PHE A 1128 -8.42 28.57 -14.18
C PHE A 1128 -8.63 27.37 -15.15
N ILE A 1129 -9.29 27.46 -16.33
CA ILE A 1129 -10.45 28.26 -16.82
C ILE A 1129 -10.82 27.80 -18.27
N TYR A 1130 -12.11 27.55 -18.58
CA TYR A 1130 -12.76 27.51 -19.93
C TYR A 1130 -12.06 26.62 -21.02
N ILE A 1131 -12.46 26.48 -22.31
CA ILE A 1131 -13.43 27.13 -23.23
C ILE A 1131 -14.21 26.06 -24.03
N ALA A 1132 -15.47 26.33 -24.36
CA ALA A 1132 -16.22 25.67 -25.45
C ALA A 1132 -16.52 26.69 -26.57
N PRO A 1133 -16.70 26.27 -27.84
CA PRO A 1133 -18.04 26.47 -28.41
C PRO A 1133 -18.53 25.45 -29.48
N ASN A 1134 -19.81 25.11 -29.38
CA ASN A 1134 -20.81 24.98 -30.48
C ASN A 1134 -20.55 24.12 -31.74
N HIS A 1135 -21.39 23.08 -31.95
CA HIS A 1135 -22.66 23.13 -32.73
C HIS A 1135 -23.00 21.82 -33.51
N ASN A 1136 -24.22 21.36 -33.26
CA ASN A 1136 -25.16 20.68 -34.16
C ASN A 1136 -25.13 19.15 -34.43
N LYS A 1137 -26.29 18.57 -34.09
CA LYS A 1137 -27.07 17.55 -34.84
C LYS A 1137 -26.40 16.18 -35.06
N SER A 1138 -26.56 15.23 -34.15
CA SER A 1138 -27.79 14.44 -33.85
C SER A 1138 -28.02 13.24 -34.78
N HIS A 1139 -28.09 12.03 -34.20
CA HIS A 1139 -29.20 11.12 -34.48
C HIS A 1139 -29.39 10.08 -33.34
N LEU A 1140 -30.65 9.67 -33.20
CA LEU A 1140 -31.28 8.52 -32.52
C LEU A 1140 -30.36 7.30 -32.20
N LYS A 1141 -30.64 6.43 -31.20
CA LYS A 1141 -31.96 6.09 -30.59
C LYS A 1141 -31.82 5.25 -29.28
N ALA A 1142 -32.87 5.28 -28.44
CA ALA A 1142 -33.36 4.18 -27.58
C ALA A 1142 -32.46 3.64 -26.42
N LEU A 1143 -32.93 3.15 -25.26
CA LEU A 1143 -34.17 3.10 -24.43
C LEU A 1143 -33.66 2.69 -23.00
N HIS A 1144 -34.27 2.93 -21.83
CA HIS A 1144 -35.48 3.62 -21.35
C HIS A 1144 -35.17 4.11 -19.89
N LYS A 1145 -35.48 5.35 -19.49
CA LYS A 1145 -36.67 5.78 -18.70
C LYS A 1145 -36.83 5.20 -17.26
N ILE A 1146 -37.27 5.96 -16.23
CA ILE A 1146 -37.37 7.43 -16.01
C ILE A 1146 -37.76 7.74 -14.53
N ASN A 1147 -37.75 9.03 -14.16
CA ASN A 1147 -38.34 9.72 -12.98
C ASN A 1147 -37.49 9.97 -11.70
N ILE A 1148 -37.28 11.28 -11.52
CA ILE A 1148 -37.04 12.09 -10.30
C ILE A 1148 -38.45 12.75 -10.03
N PRO A 1149 -38.92 13.22 -8.84
CA PRO A 1149 -38.29 14.35 -8.10
C PRO A 1149 -38.57 14.49 -6.56
N ILE A 1150 -38.14 15.64 -6.00
CA ILE A 1150 -38.46 16.24 -4.66
C ILE A 1150 -37.71 15.53 -3.51
N GLN A 1151 -36.76 16.17 -2.80
CA GLN A 1151 -36.89 17.10 -1.65
C GLN A 1151 -37.79 16.55 -0.50
N VAL A 1152 -37.54 16.78 0.80
CA VAL A 1152 -37.02 17.95 1.55
C VAL A 1152 -36.09 17.49 2.72
N SER A 1153 -35.49 18.45 3.44
CA SER A 1153 -34.77 18.34 4.73
C SER A 1153 -35.63 17.82 5.92
N SER A 1154 -35.19 17.64 7.19
CA SER A 1154 -33.93 17.94 7.92
C SER A 1154 -33.89 17.20 9.29
N LEU A 1155 -32.69 16.95 9.88
CA LEU A 1155 -32.41 16.69 11.33
C LEU A 1155 -33.01 15.38 11.94
N MET A 1156 -32.28 14.56 12.73
CA MET A 1156 -31.98 14.59 14.19
C MET A 1156 -33.26 14.67 15.08
N SER A 1157 -33.50 14.02 16.25
CA SER A 1157 -32.72 13.29 17.31
C SER A 1157 -33.63 12.67 18.46
N VAL A 1158 -33.32 11.55 19.21
CA VAL A 1158 -33.43 11.30 20.74
C VAL A 1158 -32.96 9.89 21.31
N THR A 1159 -31.87 9.76 22.16
CA THR A 1159 -31.11 8.60 22.85
C THR A 1159 -31.68 8.24 24.25
N ILE A 1160 -31.01 7.40 25.09
CA ILE A 1160 -30.19 8.02 26.17
C ILE A 1160 -29.00 7.16 26.72
N GLN A 1161 -27.89 7.86 27.01
CA GLN A 1161 -26.89 7.75 28.10
C GLN A 1161 -25.94 6.56 28.41
N GLN A 1162 -24.90 7.01 29.16
CA GLN A 1162 -23.77 6.43 29.88
C GLN A 1162 -24.02 5.07 30.60
N SER A 1163 -23.00 4.31 31.02
CA SER A 1163 -21.70 4.78 31.54
C SER A 1163 -20.52 3.84 31.31
N SER A 1164 -19.33 4.45 31.35
CA SER A 1164 -18.04 3.87 31.70
C SER A 1164 -18.06 2.84 32.85
N TYR A 1165 -17.20 1.83 32.73
CA TYR A 1165 -15.94 1.89 33.48
C TYR A 1165 -14.79 2.12 32.49
#